data_AF-A0A7L9BQQ5-F1
#
_entry.id   AF-A0A7L9BQQ5-F1
#
_cell.length_a   1.000
_cell.length_b   1.000
_cell.length_c   1.000
_cell.angle_alpha   90.00
_cell.angle_beta   90.00
_cell.angle_gamma   90.00
#
_symmetry.space_group_name_H-M   'P 1'
#
loop_
_entity.id
_entity.type
_entity.pdbx_description
1 polymer ?
#
loop_
_entity_poly.entity_id
_entity_poly.type
_entity_poly.pdbx_seq_one_letter_code
_entity_poly.pdbx_strand_id
1 'polypeptide(L)'
;MRMMRWIGVAVAAIAFPAAGVTFAPRGDEPGASSNAALAYWPAWQGFDVEFRDLLRDRVVFGENRESPDDNLASALAARQTLIEAVIEATKIERCDFGIGRDGPVSQLTHLPLMQASARLLVADARRLRALGAHRAAEDRLLALARIVGHLSREGIVVSARLASIYATEVKVEIGAYRVIAPLSPESKAELTRVLWSWPADDPLGICEALEREARAVRSTVLAQRAVQRDGPTGRSVSLVGFPRIADWEDEQVERESGEIVEQVGALASALRRRAMGEARRIVTVNRADGASELSRVWFSYALEKAVDDFERGYASVDSLRRNYPARESPGVAPASPVPGERAARPMTLDPDVPALARRIGEEVEWSRVRAGVLAACTRLSSAVAAGDADRYLESVDRANPFFEAEQLDWAKDIASRTPERFEFTPIFGIAPATRPDGSVEFTVRVSWTMPTTGPANVPERSTAVEFRAMFTERDGSWRYAGEALEELKTSAAVIRYPKGHDDTARDIAAAFPRAKRHVDEGFGLAIDRVEQITLYDSRAVLQFTVYPSMFQTDTTLSGWSEPGQSIKFLTNYTRGQAGWTAAFAHEYGHVATWEIGPHAASMPWWVQEGVAELASEAFMASWLRERPGRTVRELAAKGELPTWDRLSDYRTVEADLRLLPYLQGHHFIGWLSERRGRDARNRWLGLMARDGKPLDEATLEAFGEPFADLDLAWRRAVAGQAEKNASPPGNPW
;
A
#
# COMPACT_ATOMS: atom_id res chain seq x y z
N MET A 1 18.00 36.44 6.09
CA MET A 1 16.58 36.72 6.42
C MET A 1 15.74 37.41 5.32
N ARG A 2 16.28 37.97 4.22
CA ARG A 2 15.47 38.53 3.11
C ARG A 2 15.06 37.53 2.01
N MET A 3 15.69 36.36 1.95
CA MET A 3 15.41 35.32 0.93
C MET A 3 14.20 34.42 1.27
N MET A 4 13.75 34.41 2.53
CA MET A 4 12.59 33.61 2.97
C MET A 4 11.23 34.29 2.77
N ARG A 5 11.19 35.60 2.47
CA ARG A 5 9.92 36.31 2.17
C ARG A 5 9.38 36.05 0.76
N TRP A 6 10.21 35.60 -0.18
CA TRP A 6 9.77 35.31 -1.55
C TRP A 6 9.17 33.91 -1.72
N ILE A 7 9.62 32.92 -0.94
CA ILE A 7 9.07 31.55 -0.96
C ILE A 7 7.71 31.50 -0.24
N GLY A 8 7.50 32.34 0.79
CA GLY A 8 6.22 32.43 1.50
C GLY A 8 5.07 33.04 0.69
N VAL A 9 5.37 33.90 -0.30
CA VAL A 9 4.33 34.53 -1.15
C VAL A 9 3.94 33.63 -2.33
N ALA A 10 4.84 32.78 -2.82
CA ALA A 10 4.52 31.82 -3.88
C ALA A 10 3.68 30.62 -3.40
N VAL A 11 3.80 30.21 -2.13
CA VAL A 11 2.99 29.12 -1.54
C VAL A 11 1.63 29.62 -1.03
N ALA A 12 1.54 30.88 -0.58
CA ALA A 12 0.26 31.50 -0.20
C ALA A 12 -0.67 31.80 -1.40
N ALA A 13 -0.14 31.86 -2.62
CA ALA A 13 -0.93 32.05 -3.85
C ALA A 13 -1.56 30.76 -4.41
N ILE A 14 -1.31 29.58 -3.79
CA ILE A 14 -1.92 28.29 -4.17
C ILE A 14 -2.84 27.76 -3.04
N ALA A 15 -3.16 28.59 -2.05
CA ALA A 15 -4.30 28.34 -1.17
C ALA A 15 -5.58 28.80 -1.88
N PHE A 16 -6.10 27.96 -2.79
CA PHE A 16 -7.46 28.15 -3.29
C PHE A 16 -8.44 27.95 -2.12
N PRO A 17 -9.33 28.90 -1.83
CA PRO A 17 -10.36 28.69 -0.84
C PRO A 17 -11.22 27.48 -1.26
N ALA A 18 -11.52 26.61 -0.30
CA ALA A 18 -12.50 25.52 -0.40
C ALA A 18 -13.94 26.06 -0.53
N ALA A 19 -14.15 27.06 -1.39
CA ALA A 19 -15.46 27.44 -1.87
C ALA A 19 -15.82 26.41 -2.95
N GLY A 20 -16.84 25.59 -2.68
CA GLY A 20 -17.34 24.59 -3.61
C GLY A 20 -17.78 25.23 -4.92
N VAL A 21 -16.89 25.25 -5.91
CA VAL A 21 -17.26 25.50 -7.31
C VAL A 21 -17.87 24.21 -7.83
N THR A 22 -19.20 24.11 -7.74
CA THR A 22 -19.95 23.08 -8.43
C THR A 22 -19.94 23.42 -9.92
N PHE A 23 -19.12 22.71 -10.69
CA PHE A 23 -19.19 22.76 -12.15
C PHE A 23 -20.44 22.01 -12.60
N ALA A 24 -21.53 22.74 -12.84
CA ALA A 24 -22.63 22.21 -13.65
C ALA A 24 -22.13 22.08 -15.10
N PRO A 25 -22.37 20.96 -15.80
CA PRO A 25 -22.01 20.84 -17.21
C PRO A 25 -22.74 21.93 -18.02
N ARG A 26 -22.08 22.52 -19.03
CA ARG A 26 -22.73 23.50 -19.91
C ARG A 26 -23.84 22.80 -20.70
N GLY A 27 -25.08 23.23 -20.50
CA GLY A 27 -26.22 22.77 -21.30
C GLY A 27 -26.28 23.51 -22.63
N ASP A 28 -26.35 22.78 -23.74
CA ASP A 28 -26.96 23.27 -24.97
C ASP A 28 -28.50 23.27 -24.80
N GLU A 29 -29.21 23.99 -25.66
CA GLU A 29 -30.63 24.38 -25.59
C GLU A 29 -31.67 23.34 -25.07
N PRO A 30 -32.84 23.79 -24.56
CA PRO A 30 -33.80 22.94 -23.87
C PRO A 30 -34.54 21.99 -24.82
N GLY A 31 -34.14 20.71 -24.82
CA GLY A 31 -34.87 19.64 -25.49
C GLY A 31 -34.09 18.33 -25.44
N ALA A 32 -34.36 17.49 -24.43
CA ALA A 32 -33.66 16.23 -24.10
C ALA A 32 -32.14 16.41 -23.95
N SER A 33 -31.60 16.27 -22.73
CA SER A 33 -30.16 16.37 -22.51
C SER A 33 -29.45 15.30 -23.33
N SER A 34 -28.94 15.67 -24.49
CA SER A 34 -28.16 14.79 -25.39
C SER A 34 -26.82 14.40 -24.80
N ASN A 35 -26.57 14.71 -23.52
CA ASN A 35 -25.35 14.47 -22.80
C ASN A 35 -25.66 13.78 -21.46
N ALA A 36 -25.20 12.55 -21.30
CA ALA A 36 -25.35 11.75 -20.10
C ALA A 36 -24.76 12.43 -18.86
N ALA A 37 -23.71 13.25 -18.99
CA ALA A 37 -23.13 13.97 -17.85
C ALA A 37 -24.14 14.89 -17.14
N LEU A 38 -25.05 15.50 -17.91
CA LEU A 38 -26.14 16.32 -17.36
C LEU A 38 -27.19 15.47 -16.64
N ALA A 39 -27.39 14.22 -17.04
CA ALA A 39 -28.31 13.29 -16.38
C ALA A 39 -27.69 12.62 -15.14
N TYR A 40 -26.38 12.35 -15.15
CA TYR A 40 -25.65 11.87 -13.97
C TYR A 40 -25.64 12.89 -12.85
N TRP A 41 -25.51 14.18 -13.18
CA TRP A 41 -25.31 15.22 -12.17
C TRP A 41 -26.44 15.30 -11.11
N PRO A 42 -27.73 15.31 -11.48
CA PRO A 42 -28.84 15.22 -10.52
C PRO A 42 -28.82 13.92 -9.72
N ALA A 43 -28.53 12.79 -10.36
CA ALA A 43 -28.43 11.50 -9.66
C ALA A 43 -27.33 11.57 -8.59
N TRP A 44 -26.19 12.17 -8.91
CA TRP A 44 -25.06 12.25 -7.98
C TRP A 44 -25.30 13.11 -6.74
N GLN A 45 -26.32 13.99 -6.74
CA GLN A 45 -26.73 14.70 -5.52
C GLN A 45 -27.31 13.76 -4.46
N GLY A 46 -27.74 12.54 -4.85
CA GLY A 46 -28.19 11.51 -3.92
C GLY A 46 -27.05 10.71 -3.25
N PHE A 47 -25.78 10.92 -3.65
CA PHE A 47 -24.63 10.31 -2.98
C PHE A 47 -24.20 11.16 -1.77
N ASP A 48 -24.64 10.76 -0.58
CA ASP A 48 -24.03 11.25 0.66
C ASP A 48 -22.63 10.63 0.88
N VAL A 49 -21.83 11.23 1.78
CA VAL A 49 -20.45 10.78 2.05
C VAL A 49 -20.43 9.39 2.66
N GLU A 50 -21.31 9.14 3.63
CA GLU A 50 -21.40 7.88 4.37
C GLU A 50 -21.70 6.70 3.44
N PHE A 51 -22.64 6.86 2.52
CA PHE A 51 -23.02 5.82 1.57
C PHE A 51 -21.92 5.57 0.53
N ARG A 52 -21.18 6.60 0.11
CA ARG A 52 -20.01 6.42 -0.77
C ARG A 52 -18.90 5.65 -0.07
N ASP A 53 -18.64 5.96 1.19
CA ASP A 53 -17.65 5.24 1.99
C ASP A 53 -18.10 3.79 2.20
N LEU A 54 -19.38 3.55 2.52
CA LEU A 54 -19.96 2.22 2.62
C LEU A 54 -19.76 1.41 1.32
N LEU A 55 -20.05 2.00 0.15
CA LEU A 55 -19.81 1.35 -1.14
C LEU A 55 -18.33 1.07 -1.38
N ARG A 56 -17.44 2.03 -1.11
CA ARG A 56 -15.99 1.87 -1.29
C ARG A 56 -15.45 0.72 -0.44
N ASP A 57 -15.88 0.65 0.82
CA ASP A 57 -15.31 -0.26 1.80
C ASP A 57 -15.88 -1.67 1.67
N ARG A 58 -17.12 -1.81 1.17
CA ARG A 58 -17.82 -3.10 1.06
C ARG A 58 -17.85 -3.70 -0.36
N VAL A 59 -17.55 -2.91 -1.40
CA VAL A 59 -17.60 -3.35 -2.80
C VAL A 59 -16.22 -3.25 -3.43
N VAL A 60 -15.54 -4.39 -3.47
CA VAL A 60 -14.25 -4.58 -4.15
C VAL A 60 -14.50 -5.27 -5.48
N PHE A 61 -14.06 -4.66 -6.58
CA PHE A 61 -14.12 -5.27 -7.91
C PHE A 61 -13.23 -6.51 -7.97
N GLY A 62 -13.66 -7.53 -8.70
CA GLY A 62 -12.99 -8.82 -8.83
C GLY A 62 -13.24 -9.79 -7.67
N GLU A 63 -13.82 -9.36 -6.56
CA GLU A 63 -14.25 -10.27 -5.49
C GLU A 63 -15.58 -10.92 -5.86
N ASN A 64 -15.59 -12.25 -6.00
CA ASN A 64 -16.79 -13.03 -6.25
C ASN A 64 -17.60 -13.22 -4.96
N ARG A 65 -18.23 -12.14 -4.48
CA ARG A 65 -19.19 -12.22 -3.37
C ARG A 65 -20.58 -12.54 -3.92
N GLU A 66 -21.25 -13.54 -3.33
CA GLU A 66 -22.58 -13.93 -3.78
C GLU A 66 -23.64 -12.84 -3.54
N SER A 67 -23.58 -12.14 -2.40
CA SER A 67 -24.52 -11.10 -1.97
C SER A 67 -23.83 -10.01 -1.11
N PRO A 68 -24.31 -8.75 -1.13
CA PRO A 68 -23.94 -7.76 -0.10
C PRO A 68 -24.43 -8.17 1.29
N ASP A 69 -23.77 -7.67 2.34
CA ASP A 69 -24.22 -7.81 3.74
C ASP A 69 -25.54 -7.06 3.99
N ASP A 70 -26.23 -7.38 5.09
CA ASP A 70 -27.57 -6.85 5.40
C ASP A 70 -27.60 -5.32 5.48
N ASN A 71 -26.52 -4.71 5.98
CA ASN A 71 -26.41 -3.25 6.07
C ASN A 71 -26.36 -2.63 4.67
N LEU A 72 -25.43 -3.08 3.82
CA LEU A 72 -25.34 -2.61 2.44
C LEU A 72 -26.61 -2.94 1.65
N ALA A 73 -27.17 -4.14 1.81
CA ALA A 73 -28.42 -4.55 1.15
C ALA A 73 -29.59 -3.61 1.51
N SER A 74 -29.72 -3.26 2.79
CA SER A 74 -30.74 -2.32 3.28
C SER A 74 -30.50 -0.91 2.72
N ALA A 75 -29.25 -0.44 2.73
CA ALA A 75 -28.89 0.87 2.20
C ALA A 75 -29.16 0.99 0.68
N LEU A 76 -28.94 -0.09 -0.08
CA LEU A 76 -29.27 -0.20 -1.51
C LEU A 76 -30.78 -0.19 -1.75
N ALA A 77 -31.54 -0.96 -0.95
CA ALA A 77 -32.99 -1.00 -1.05
C ALA A 77 -33.64 0.37 -0.77
N ALA A 78 -33.10 1.13 0.18
CA ALA A 78 -33.58 2.47 0.50
C ALA A 78 -33.27 3.52 -0.59
N ARG A 79 -32.37 3.23 -1.54
CA ARG A 79 -31.87 4.17 -2.56
C ARG A 79 -32.20 3.75 -3.99
N GLN A 80 -33.28 3.01 -4.21
CA GLN A 80 -33.66 2.57 -5.57
C GLN A 80 -33.90 3.75 -6.53
N THR A 81 -34.46 4.87 -6.08
CA THR A 81 -34.64 6.07 -6.92
C THR A 81 -33.30 6.62 -7.44
N LEU A 82 -32.24 6.61 -6.61
CA LEU A 82 -30.89 6.98 -7.02
C LEU A 82 -30.34 6.01 -8.07
N ILE A 83 -30.50 4.70 -7.83
CA ILE A 83 -30.03 3.64 -8.74
C ILE A 83 -30.72 3.75 -10.09
N GLU A 84 -32.04 3.95 -10.10
CA GLU A 84 -32.83 4.17 -11.32
C GLU A 84 -32.37 5.42 -12.06
N ALA A 85 -32.13 6.54 -11.37
CA ALA A 85 -31.62 7.76 -11.99
C ALA A 85 -30.24 7.54 -12.65
N VAL A 86 -29.33 6.79 -12.00
CA VAL A 86 -28.04 6.39 -12.60
C VAL A 86 -28.27 5.52 -13.83
N ILE A 87 -29.14 4.51 -13.76
CA ILE A 87 -29.48 3.62 -14.89
C ILE A 87 -30.01 4.43 -16.08
N GLU A 88 -30.95 5.36 -15.86
CA GLU A 88 -31.48 6.22 -16.92
C GLU A 88 -30.39 7.10 -17.54
N ALA A 89 -29.50 7.68 -16.72
CA ALA A 89 -28.38 8.46 -17.23
C ALA A 89 -27.45 7.62 -18.13
N THR A 90 -27.26 6.33 -17.82
CA THR A 90 -26.43 5.43 -18.64
C THR A 90 -27.01 5.16 -20.03
N LYS A 91 -28.32 5.37 -20.25
CA LYS A 91 -28.97 5.10 -21.54
C LYS A 91 -28.68 6.17 -22.59
N ILE A 92 -28.22 7.35 -22.19
CA ILE A 92 -27.88 8.44 -23.09
C ILE A 92 -26.50 8.16 -23.69
N GLU A 93 -26.45 7.92 -25.00
CA GLU A 93 -25.22 7.45 -25.67
C GLU A 93 -24.04 8.43 -25.60
N ARG A 94 -24.29 9.72 -25.78
CA ARG A 94 -23.25 10.75 -25.72
C ARG A 94 -23.04 11.15 -24.27
N CYS A 95 -21.79 11.09 -23.80
CA CYS A 95 -21.39 11.50 -22.46
C CYS A 95 -20.15 12.40 -22.55
N ASP A 96 -20.27 13.65 -22.10
CA ASP A 96 -19.20 14.64 -22.10
C ASP A 96 -19.25 15.43 -20.79
N PHE A 97 -18.27 15.22 -19.91
CA PHE A 97 -18.19 15.91 -18.62
C PHE A 97 -17.73 17.37 -18.73
N GLY A 98 -17.46 17.86 -19.94
CA GLY A 98 -17.03 19.24 -20.15
C GLY A 98 -15.67 19.55 -19.53
N ILE A 99 -14.85 18.52 -19.30
CA ILE A 99 -13.52 18.66 -18.71
C ILE A 99 -12.66 19.42 -19.71
N GLY A 100 -12.25 20.63 -19.30
CA GLY A 100 -11.36 21.48 -20.08
C GLY A 100 -10.14 20.68 -20.52
N ARG A 101 -9.92 20.63 -21.82
CA ARG A 101 -8.88 19.83 -22.48
C ARG A 101 -7.52 20.52 -22.46
N ASP A 102 -7.38 21.57 -21.65
CA ASP A 102 -6.33 22.58 -21.77
C ASP A 102 -5.14 22.36 -20.81
N GLY A 103 -5.04 21.20 -20.16
CA GLY A 103 -3.82 20.84 -19.45
C GLY A 103 -3.86 19.58 -18.60
N PRO A 104 -2.69 19.08 -18.17
CA PRO A 104 -2.54 17.88 -17.36
C PRO A 104 -3.04 18.01 -15.91
N VAL A 105 -3.63 19.14 -15.53
CA VAL A 105 -4.02 19.48 -14.14
C VAL A 105 -5.53 19.66 -13.98
N SER A 106 -6.33 19.31 -14.98
CA SER A 106 -7.79 19.39 -14.89
C SER A 106 -8.31 18.49 -13.77
N GLN A 107 -9.10 19.04 -12.86
CA GLN A 107 -9.73 18.26 -11.80
C GLN A 107 -10.77 17.32 -12.41
N LEU A 108 -10.55 16.01 -12.24
CA LEU A 108 -11.43 14.95 -12.74
C LEU A 108 -12.49 14.61 -11.68
N THR A 109 -13.32 15.60 -11.34
CA THR A 109 -14.30 15.53 -10.23
C THR A 109 -15.37 14.47 -10.42
N HIS A 110 -15.62 14.05 -11.66
CA HIS A 110 -16.60 13.02 -12.02
C HIS A 110 -16.11 11.59 -11.73
N LEU A 111 -14.79 11.33 -11.72
CA LEU A 111 -14.28 9.96 -11.59
C LEU A 111 -14.63 9.28 -10.26
N PRO A 112 -14.50 9.94 -9.09
CA PRO A 112 -14.94 9.33 -7.83
C PRO A 112 -16.44 9.00 -7.82
N LEU A 113 -17.26 9.82 -8.49
CA LEU A 113 -18.72 9.61 -8.59
C LEU A 113 -19.06 8.49 -9.58
N MET A 114 -18.30 8.35 -10.66
CA MET A 114 -18.38 7.21 -11.57
C MET A 114 -17.98 5.90 -10.90
N GLN A 115 -16.92 5.91 -10.08
CA GLN A 115 -16.54 4.76 -9.25
C GLN A 115 -17.64 4.37 -8.26
N ALA A 116 -18.24 5.35 -7.58
CA ALA A 116 -19.38 5.09 -6.69
C ALA A 116 -20.58 4.52 -7.46
N SER A 117 -20.89 5.05 -8.64
CA SER A 117 -21.98 4.57 -9.51
C SER A 117 -21.74 3.14 -9.98
N ALA A 118 -20.52 2.78 -10.38
CA ALA A 118 -20.16 1.43 -10.79
C ALA A 118 -20.29 0.43 -9.63
N ARG A 119 -19.76 0.77 -8.44
CA ARG A 119 -19.91 -0.06 -7.22
C ARG A 119 -21.37 -0.22 -6.82
N LEU A 120 -22.15 0.85 -6.89
CA LEU A 120 -23.59 0.85 -6.61
C LEU A 120 -24.33 -0.16 -7.49
N LEU A 121 -24.08 -0.12 -8.80
CA LEU A 121 -24.73 -1.04 -9.76
C LEU A 121 -24.35 -2.50 -9.53
N VAL A 122 -23.07 -2.79 -9.26
CA VAL A 122 -22.59 -4.16 -8.97
C VAL A 122 -23.22 -4.70 -7.70
N ALA A 123 -23.19 -3.92 -6.62
CA ALA A 123 -23.72 -4.34 -5.33
C ALA A 123 -25.25 -4.58 -5.40
N ASP A 124 -25.99 -3.71 -6.09
CA ASP A 124 -27.43 -3.90 -6.27
C ASP A 124 -27.75 -5.06 -7.22
N ALA A 125 -26.94 -5.31 -8.26
CA ALA A 125 -27.08 -6.49 -9.11
C ALA A 125 -26.93 -7.79 -8.32
N ARG A 126 -25.93 -7.86 -7.42
CA ARG A 126 -25.72 -9.00 -6.51
C ARG A 126 -26.89 -9.17 -5.53
N ARG A 127 -27.37 -8.07 -4.92
CA ARG A 127 -28.54 -8.07 -4.03
C ARG A 127 -29.79 -8.61 -4.74
N LEU A 128 -30.10 -8.07 -5.92
CA LEU A 128 -31.26 -8.47 -6.71
C LEU A 128 -31.15 -9.91 -7.20
N ARG A 129 -29.94 -10.39 -7.53
CA ARG A 129 -29.67 -11.80 -7.83
C ARG A 129 -30.03 -12.70 -6.66
N ALA A 130 -29.56 -12.36 -5.46
CA ALA A 130 -29.84 -13.12 -4.24
C ALA A 130 -31.34 -13.17 -3.91
N LEU A 131 -32.10 -12.13 -4.30
CA LEU A 131 -33.56 -12.07 -4.18
C LEU A 131 -34.32 -12.76 -5.32
N GLY A 132 -33.64 -13.38 -6.29
CA GLY A 132 -34.25 -13.98 -7.48
C GLY A 132 -34.81 -12.97 -8.50
N ALA A 133 -34.53 -11.67 -8.33
CA ALA A 133 -34.96 -10.59 -9.22
C ALA A 133 -34.00 -10.42 -10.41
N HIS A 134 -33.77 -11.51 -11.15
CA HIS A 134 -32.72 -11.62 -12.18
C HIS A 134 -32.80 -10.51 -13.24
N ARG A 135 -34.00 -10.21 -13.77
CA ARG A 135 -34.16 -9.17 -14.80
C ARG A 135 -33.72 -7.78 -14.32
N ALA A 136 -34.09 -7.42 -13.09
CA ALA A 136 -33.73 -6.12 -12.54
C ALA A 136 -32.21 -6.00 -12.33
N ALA A 137 -31.55 -7.11 -11.97
CA ALA A 137 -30.10 -7.16 -11.85
C ALA A 137 -29.38 -7.13 -13.20
N GLU A 138 -29.93 -7.78 -14.24
CA GLU A 138 -29.44 -7.66 -15.62
C GLU A 138 -29.42 -6.19 -16.06
N ASP A 139 -30.45 -5.41 -15.73
CA ASP A 139 -30.50 -3.98 -16.03
C ASP A 139 -29.34 -3.19 -15.39
N ARG A 140 -28.89 -3.57 -14.17
CA ARG A 140 -27.74 -2.93 -13.50
C ARG A 140 -26.42 -3.29 -14.21
N LEU A 141 -26.26 -4.54 -14.65
CA LEU A 141 -25.08 -4.96 -15.41
C LEU A 141 -25.02 -4.29 -16.79
N LEU A 142 -26.16 -4.13 -17.46
CA LEU A 142 -26.28 -3.37 -18.70
C LEU A 142 -25.91 -1.90 -18.49
N ALA A 143 -26.39 -1.28 -17.41
CA ALA A 143 -26.02 0.09 -17.05
C ALA A 143 -24.50 0.23 -16.81
N LEU A 144 -23.88 -0.74 -16.12
CA LEU A 144 -22.43 -0.76 -15.92
C LEU A 144 -21.66 -0.87 -17.25
N ALA A 145 -22.11 -1.73 -18.17
CA ALA A 145 -21.52 -1.84 -19.50
C ALA A 145 -21.66 -0.54 -20.32
N ARG A 146 -22.73 0.24 -20.11
CA ARG A 146 -22.86 1.57 -20.73
C ARG A 146 -21.91 2.59 -20.10
N ILE A 147 -21.70 2.56 -18.77
CA ILE A 147 -20.67 3.39 -18.11
C ILE A 147 -19.27 3.12 -18.70
N VAL A 148 -18.92 1.87 -18.99
CA VAL A 148 -17.67 1.52 -19.69
C VAL A 148 -17.56 2.28 -21.01
N GLY A 149 -18.63 2.30 -21.80
CA GLY A 149 -18.67 3.02 -23.08
C GLY A 149 -18.59 4.55 -22.93
N HIS A 150 -19.09 5.12 -21.82
CA HIS A 150 -18.94 6.54 -21.54
C HIS A 150 -17.49 6.90 -21.18
N LEU A 151 -16.87 6.12 -20.30
CA LEU A 151 -15.49 6.34 -19.86
C LEU A 151 -14.47 6.09 -20.98
N SER A 152 -14.71 5.11 -21.86
CA SER A 152 -13.81 4.81 -22.98
C SER A 152 -13.72 5.97 -23.98
N ARG A 153 -14.76 6.79 -24.10
CA ARG A 153 -14.82 7.91 -25.06
C ARG A 153 -14.22 9.21 -24.52
N GLU A 154 -13.86 9.28 -23.23
CA GLU A 154 -13.26 10.49 -22.64
C GLU A 154 -11.86 10.75 -23.18
N GLY A 155 -11.12 9.70 -23.56
CA GLY A 155 -9.74 9.80 -24.02
C GLY A 155 -8.80 10.33 -22.93
N ILE A 156 -9.04 9.93 -21.68
CA ILE A 156 -8.20 10.20 -20.52
C ILE A 156 -7.73 8.85 -19.97
N VAL A 157 -6.43 8.69 -19.69
CA VAL A 157 -5.84 7.38 -19.35
C VAL A 157 -6.45 6.78 -18.08
N VAL A 158 -6.71 7.59 -17.06
CA VAL A 158 -7.39 7.10 -15.85
C VAL A 158 -8.82 6.65 -16.12
N SER A 159 -9.56 7.33 -17.02
CA SER A 159 -10.91 6.92 -17.43
C SER A 159 -10.89 5.61 -18.21
N ALA A 160 -9.95 5.46 -19.15
CA ALA A 160 -9.73 4.21 -19.90
C ALA A 160 -9.37 3.03 -18.97
N ARG A 161 -8.56 3.29 -17.93
CA ARG A 161 -8.25 2.30 -16.89
C ARG A 161 -9.50 1.87 -16.12
N LEU A 162 -10.34 2.81 -15.70
CA LEU A 162 -11.58 2.49 -15.01
C LEU A 162 -12.57 1.75 -15.92
N ALA A 163 -12.66 2.12 -17.19
CA ALA A 163 -13.44 1.39 -18.18
C ALA A 163 -13.01 -0.08 -18.27
N SER A 164 -11.70 -0.35 -18.26
CA SER A 164 -11.13 -1.71 -18.25
C SER A 164 -11.51 -2.52 -17.01
N ILE A 165 -11.40 -1.90 -15.83
CA ILE A 165 -11.78 -2.54 -14.56
C ILE A 165 -13.28 -2.89 -14.58
N TYR A 166 -14.14 -1.96 -15.00
CA TYR A 166 -15.58 -2.19 -15.01
C TYR A 166 -16.00 -3.19 -16.08
N ALA A 167 -15.34 -3.23 -17.24
CA ALA A 167 -15.57 -4.25 -18.25
C ALA A 167 -15.25 -5.65 -17.72
N THR A 168 -14.15 -5.76 -16.96
CA THR A 168 -13.78 -7.01 -16.27
C THR A 168 -14.84 -7.40 -15.24
N GLU A 169 -15.37 -6.43 -14.49
CA GLU A 169 -16.42 -6.69 -13.52
C GLU A 169 -17.74 -7.15 -14.18
N VAL A 170 -18.17 -6.50 -15.27
CA VAL A 170 -19.33 -6.93 -16.07
C VAL A 170 -19.16 -8.39 -16.49
N LYS A 171 -17.98 -8.77 -16.96
CA LYS A 171 -17.66 -10.16 -17.33
C LYS A 171 -17.76 -11.11 -16.14
N VAL A 172 -17.18 -10.77 -14.99
CA VAL A 172 -17.23 -11.59 -13.77
C VAL A 172 -18.68 -11.82 -13.35
N GLU A 173 -19.49 -10.75 -13.29
CA GLU A 173 -20.89 -10.86 -12.89
C GLU A 173 -21.74 -11.66 -13.88
N ILE A 174 -21.52 -11.50 -15.19
CA ILE A 174 -22.18 -12.34 -16.21
C ILE A 174 -21.77 -13.81 -16.06
N GLY A 175 -20.51 -14.06 -15.71
CA GLY A 175 -19.99 -15.40 -15.40
C GLY A 175 -20.74 -16.03 -14.23
N ALA A 176 -20.91 -15.28 -13.14
CA ALA A 176 -21.70 -15.72 -11.98
C ALA A 176 -23.18 -15.94 -12.34
N TYR A 177 -23.76 -15.09 -13.19
CA TYR A 177 -25.13 -15.26 -13.68
C TYR A 177 -25.34 -16.59 -14.39
N ARG A 178 -24.41 -17.01 -15.26
CA ARG A 178 -24.54 -18.27 -16.02
C ARG A 178 -24.76 -19.51 -15.16
N VAL A 179 -24.25 -19.51 -13.93
CA VAL A 179 -24.39 -20.64 -13.01
C VAL A 179 -25.79 -20.69 -12.38
N ILE A 180 -26.39 -19.52 -12.13
CA ILE A 180 -27.63 -19.39 -11.36
C ILE A 180 -28.85 -19.21 -12.28
N ALA A 181 -28.76 -18.31 -13.24
CA ALA A 181 -29.81 -18.01 -14.22
C ALA A 181 -29.18 -17.42 -15.50
N PRO A 182 -29.34 -18.06 -16.68
CA PRO A 182 -28.82 -17.48 -17.92
C PRO A 182 -29.48 -16.13 -18.21
N LEU A 183 -28.70 -15.20 -18.78
CA LEU A 183 -29.23 -13.90 -19.22
C LEU A 183 -30.45 -14.08 -20.12
N SER A 184 -31.49 -13.28 -19.90
CA SER A 184 -32.65 -13.24 -20.79
C SER A 184 -32.24 -12.94 -22.24
N PRO A 185 -32.96 -13.47 -23.25
CA PRO A 185 -32.69 -13.20 -24.66
C PRO A 185 -32.62 -11.70 -24.96
N GLU A 186 -33.52 -10.92 -24.36
CA GLU A 186 -33.59 -9.46 -24.48
C GLU A 186 -32.34 -8.79 -23.89
N SER A 187 -31.96 -9.13 -22.66
CA SER A 187 -30.76 -8.56 -22.03
C SER A 187 -29.48 -8.97 -22.74
N LYS A 188 -29.44 -10.17 -23.31
CA LYS A 188 -28.30 -10.62 -24.13
C LYS A 188 -28.21 -9.85 -25.44
N ALA A 189 -29.32 -9.62 -26.13
CA ALA A 189 -29.37 -8.80 -27.35
C ALA A 189 -28.96 -7.35 -27.05
N GLU A 190 -29.44 -6.82 -25.92
CA GLU A 190 -29.13 -5.48 -25.45
C GLU A 190 -27.66 -5.33 -25.07
N LEU A 191 -27.13 -6.26 -24.29
CA LEU A 191 -25.71 -6.28 -23.92
C LEU A 191 -24.85 -6.34 -25.17
N THR A 192 -25.21 -7.21 -26.13
CA THR A 192 -24.51 -7.29 -27.41
C THR A 192 -24.52 -5.94 -28.11
N ARG A 193 -25.68 -5.27 -28.20
CA ARG A 193 -25.78 -3.94 -28.79
C ARG A 193 -24.90 -2.90 -28.07
N VAL A 194 -24.86 -2.91 -26.74
CA VAL A 194 -24.00 -2.02 -25.94
C VAL A 194 -22.51 -2.29 -26.23
N LEU A 195 -22.09 -3.56 -26.20
CA LEU A 195 -20.71 -3.95 -26.49
C LEU A 195 -20.29 -3.57 -27.92
N TRP A 196 -21.19 -3.68 -28.89
CA TRP A 196 -20.95 -3.30 -30.28
C TRP A 196 -20.96 -1.79 -30.52
N SER A 197 -21.50 -1.00 -29.57
CA SER A 197 -21.40 0.47 -29.62
C SER A 197 -20.03 0.98 -29.17
N TRP A 198 -19.20 0.13 -28.58
CA TRP A 198 -17.82 0.47 -28.26
C TRP A 198 -16.98 0.54 -29.55
N PRO A 199 -15.97 1.42 -29.62
CA PRO A 199 -15.11 1.49 -30.79
C PRO A 199 -14.46 0.12 -31.07
N ALA A 200 -14.68 -0.45 -32.25
CA ALA A 200 -14.18 -1.79 -32.58
C ALA A 200 -12.65 -1.91 -32.47
N ASP A 201 -11.95 -0.81 -32.74
CA ASP A 201 -10.50 -0.71 -32.78
C ASP A 201 -9.86 -0.35 -31.43
N ASP A 202 -10.64 0.21 -30.50
CA ASP A 202 -10.20 0.66 -29.18
C ASP A 202 -11.38 0.68 -28.20
N PRO A 203 -11.93 -0.50 -27.83
CA PRO A 203 -13.21 -0.59 -27.13
C PRO A 203 -13.18 0.06 -25.74
N LEU A 204 -11.99 0.15 -25.13
CA LEU A 204 -11.76 0.74 -23.82
C LEU A 204 -11.14 2.15 -23.89
N GLY A 205 -10.91 2.68 -25.10
CA GLY A 205 -10.35 4.02 -25.30
C GLY A 205 -8.90 4.18 -24.85
N ILE A 206 -8.17 3.07 -24.71
CA ILE A 206 -6.82 3.05 -24.15
C ILE A 206 -5.84 3.70 -25.13
N CYS A 207 -5.91 3.34 -26.41
CA CYS A 207 -5.00 3.88 -27.41
C CYS A 207 -5.24 5.37 -27.60
N GLU A 208 -6.50 5.79 -27.73
CA GLU A 208 -6.86 7.18 -27.85
C GLU A 208 -6.44 7.99 -26.61
N ALA A 209 -6.63 7.46 -25.41
CA ALA A 209 -6.22 8.11 -24.17
C ALA A 209 -4.70 8.30 -24.08
N LEU A 210 -3.92 7.26 -24.40
CA LEU A 210 -2.46 7.33 -24.41
C LEU A 210 -1.94 8.33 -25.44
N GLU A 211 -2.49 8.32 -26.66
CA GLU A 211 -2.14 9.28 -27.70
C GLU A 211 -2.46 10.72 -27.29
N ARG A 212 -3.60 10.95 -26.62
CA ARG A 212 -3.98 12.27 -26.11
C ARG A 212 -3.05 12.74 -24.98
N GLU A 213 -2.76 11.88 -24.00
CA GLU A 213 -1.86 12.22 -22.90
C GLU A 213 -0.43 12.50 -23.42
N ALA A 214 0.05 11.71 -24.38
CA ALA A 214 1.32 11.96 -25.05
C ALA A 214 1.37 13.35 -25.71
N ARG A 215 0.30 13.76 -26.39
CA ARG A 215 0.19 15.12 -26.98
C ARG A 215 0.19 16.21 -25.91
N ALA A 216 -0.51 16.01 -24.79
CA ALA A 216 -0.57 16.98 -23.70
C ALA A 216 0.77 17.11 -22.95
N VAL A 217 1.48 16.00 -22.76
CA VAL A 217 2.85 16.01 -22.21
C VAL A 217 3.78 16.75 -23.17
N ARG A 218 3.71 16.47 -24.48
CA ARG A 218 4.50 17.17 -25.50
C ARG A 218 4.29 18.68 -25.43
N SER A 219 3.04 19.15 -25.44
CA SER A 219 2.76 20.60 -25.40
C SER A 219 3.27 21.24 -24.12
N THR A 220 3.16 20.56 -22.97
CA THR A 220 3.66 21.04 -21.69
C THR A 220 5.19 21.15 -21.68
N VAL A 221 5.90 20.13 -22.18
CA VAL A 221 7.37 20.11 -22.27
C VAL A 221 7.86 21.22 -23.21
N LEU A 222 7.21 21.40 -24.36
CA LEU A 222 7.53 22.47 -25.30
C LEU A 222 7.32 23.85 -24.67
N ALA A 223 6.21 24.06 -23.95
CA ALA A 223 5.95 25.32 -23.25
C ALA A 223 6.97 25.60 -22.14
N GLN A 224 7.35 24.58 -21.36
CA GLN A 224 8.37 24.71 -20.31
C GLN A 224 9.75 25.05 -20.89
N ARG A 225 10.15 24.40 -21.99
CA ARG A 225 11.43 24.68 -22.67
C ARG A 225 11.46 26.08 -23.29
N ALA A 226 10.35 26.56 -23.86
CA ALA A 226 10.24 27.93 -24.34
C ALA A 226 10.46 28.95 -23.21
N VAL A 227 9.83 28.72 -22.05
CA VAL A 227 10.02 29.57 -20.85
C VAL A 227 11.46 29.52 -20.33
N GLN A 228 12.13 28.36 -20.39
CA GLN A 228 13.53 28.23 -19.97
C GLN A 228 14.52 28.91 -20.93
N ARG A 229 14.26 28.86 -22.24
CA ARG A 229 15.13 29.43 -23.29
C ARG A 229 15.12 30.95 -23.31
N ASP A 230 13.96 31.57 -23.13
CA ASP A 230 13.83 33.04 -23.22
C ASP A 230 14.25 33.78 -21.93
N GLY A 231 14.65 33.02 -20.91
CA GLY A 231 14.99 33.53 -19.59
C GLY A 231 13.81 34.25 -18.91
N PRO A 232 13.92 34.58 -17.62
CA PRO A 232 12.90 35.35 -16.92
C PRO A 232 13.00 36.82 -17.31
N THR A 233 12.71 37.16 -18.57
CA THR A 233 12.66 38.55 -19.05
C THR A 233 11.35 39.23 -18.62
N GLY A 234 10.99 39.16 -17.33
CA GLY A 234 10.07 40.07 -16.63
C GLY A 234 8.64 40.27 -17.18
N ARG A 235 8.26 39.68 -18.30
CA ARG A 235 6.90 39.75 -18.86
C ARG A 235 6.16 38.49 -18.44
N SER A 236 5.18 38.65 -17.56
CA SER A 236 4.26 37.58 -17.20
C SER A 236 3.54 37.09 -18.46
N VAL A 237 3.97 35.96 -18.99
CA VAL A 237 3.18 35.22 -19.97
C VAL A 237 2.01 34.61 -19.21
N SER A 238 0.85 35.28 -19.30
CA SER A 238 -0.42 34.71 -18.88
C SER A 238 -0.64 33.41 -19.66
N LEU A 239 -0.81 32.30 -18.96
CA LEU A 239 -1.11 30.96 -19.51
C LEU A 239 -2.47 30.88 -20.23
N VAL A 240 -3.22 31.98 -20.32
CA VAL A 240 -4.55 32.06 -20.94
C VAL A 240 -4.46 32.94 -22.18
N GLY A 241 -4.25 32.30 -23.35
CA GLY A 241 -4.29 32.93 -24.67
C GLY A 241 -3.00 32.77 -25.46
N PHE A 242 -2.85 31.65 -26.17
CA PHE A 242 -1.77 31.48 -27.16
C PHE A 242 -2.13 32.15 -28.49
N PRO A 243 -1.30 33.04 -29.05
CA PRO A 243 -1.33 33.35 -30.47
C PRO A 243 -0.76 32.16 -31.27
N ARG A 244 -1.23 31.96 -32.51
CA ARG A 244 -0.76 30.91 -33.42
C ARG A 244 0.76 30.94 -33.56
N ILE A 245 1.40 29.83 -33.16
CA ILE A 245 2.81 29.52 -33.37
C ILE A 245 2.95 29.12 -34.85
N ALA A 246 3.30 30.08 -35.72
CA ALA A 246 3.43 29.82 -37.16
C ALA A 246 4.88 29.90 -37.68
N ASP A 247 5.83 30.51 -36.97
CA ASP A 247 7.13 30.86 -37.59
C ASP A 247 8.36 30.51 -36.72
N TRP A 248 8.39 29.36 -36.06
CA TRP A 248 9.55 28.96 -35.23
C TRP A 248 10.25 27.73 -35.83
N GLU A 249 11.38 27.98 -36.52
CA GLU A 249 12.35 26.95 -36.92
C GLU A 249 13.19 26.55 -35.69
N ASP A 250 12.92 25.37 -35.13
CA ASP A 250 13.80 24.69 -34.17
C ASP A 250 13.89 23.21 -34.53
N GLU A 251 14.74 22.91 -35.50
CA GLU A 251 15.01 21.56 -36.04
C GLU A 251 15.45 20.56 -34.94
N GLN A 252 16.00 21.02 -33.82
CA GLN A 252 16.42 20.18 -32.69
C GLN A 252 15.28 19.90 -31.69
N VAL A 253 14.41 20.88 -31.44
CA VAL A 253 13.22 20.69 -30.59
C VAL A 253 12.20 19.82 -31.31
N GLU A 254 12.03 19.99 -32.62
CA GLU A 254 11.27 19.07 -33.46
C GLU A 254 11.87 17.66 -33.47
N ARG A 255 13.20 17.52 -33.47
CA ARG A 255 13.88 16.22 -33.46
C ARG A 255 13.73 15.47 -32.13
N GLU A 256 14.05 16.10 -30.99
CA GLU A 256 13.94 15.45 -29.67
C GLU A 256 12.48 15.21 -29.26
N SER A 257 11.58 16.17 -29.54
CA SER A 257 10.14 15.96 -29.34
C SER A 257 9.60 14.94 -30.32
N GLY A 258 10.16 14.91 -31.54
CA GLY A 258 9.92 13.90 -32.56
C GLY A 258 10.29 12.51 -32.05
N GLU A 259 11.47 12.33 -31.45
CA GLU A 259 11.93 11.05 -30.90
C GLU A 259 11.04 10.55 -29.75
N ILE A 260 10.64 11.41 -28.81
CA ILE A 260 9.73 11.00 -27.72
C ILE A 260 8.34 10.66 -28.27
N VAL A 261 7.83 11.47 -29.21
CA VAL A 261 6.53 11.20 -29.87
C VAL A 261 6.61 9.95 -30.74
N GLU A 262 7.74 9.69 -31.37
CA GLU A 262 7.99 8.51 -32.17
C GLU A 262 8.14 7.29 -31.27
N GLN A 263 8.77 7.38 -30.10
CA GLN A 263 8.87 6.29 -29.13
C GLN A 263 7.52 5.96 -28.50
N VAL A 264 6.77 6.97 -28.04
CA VAL A 264 5.42 6.78 -27.48
C VAL A 264 4.44 6.36 -28.57
N GLY A 265 4.55 6.94 -29.76
CA GLY A 265 3.77 6.56 -30.94
C GLY A 265 4.11 5.17 -31.46
N ALA A 266 5.37 4.75 -31.38
CA ALA A 266 5.83 3.40 -31.73
C ALA A 266 5.37 2.38 -30.69
N LEU A 267 5.40 2.73 -29.40
CA LEU A 267 4.84 1.91 -28.32
C LEU A 267 3.33 1.77 -28.46
N ALA A 268 2.60 2.87 -28.62
CA ALA A 268 1.16 2.87 -28.86
C ALA A 268 0.81 2.11 -30.15
N SER A 269 1.59 2.29 -31.23
CA SER A 269 1.42 1.55 -32.48
C SER A 269 1.80 0.08 -32.36
N ALA A 270 2.78 -0.29 -31.52
CA ALA A 270 3.15 -1.67 -31.26
C ALA A 270 2.06 -2.38 -30.43
N LEU A 271 1.56 -1.72 -29.39
CA LEU A 271 0.41 -2.17 -28.61
C LEU A 271 -0.83 -2.31 -29.50
N ARG A 272 -1.12 -1.30 -30.33
CA ARG A 272 -2.22 -1.32 -31.31
C ARG A 272 -2.05 -2.42 -32.35
N ARG A 273 -0.87 -2.58 -32.96
CA ARG A 273 -0.60 -3.65 -33.96
C ARG A 273 -0.71 -5.03 -33.33
N ARG A 274 -0.28 -5.20 -32.08
CA ARG A 274 -0.38 -6.46 -31.35
C ARG A 274 -1.84 -6.78 -31.00
N ALA A 275 -2.57 -5.82 -30.46
CA ALA A 275 -4.00 -5.92 -30.19
C ALA A 275 -4.81 -6.20 -31.48
N MET A 276 -4.49 -5.49 -32.57
CA MET A 276 -5.14 -5.62 -33.88
C MET A 276 -4.78 -6.89 -34.63
N GLY A 277 -3.53 -7.32 -34.58
CA GLY A 277 -3.08 -8.58 -35.18
C GLY A 277 -3.81 -9.76 -34.55
N GLU A 278 -4.03 -9.68 -33.24
CA GLU A 278 -4.82 -10.65 -32.52
C GLU A 278 -6.31 -10.52 -32.81
N ALA A 279 -6.88 -9.30 -32.77
CA ALA A 279 -8.28 -9.05 -33.13
C ALA A 279 -8.63 -9.49 -34.56
N ARG A 280 -7.74 -9.30 -35.53
CA ARG A 280 -7.92 -9.77 -36.92
C ARG A 280 -7.77 -11.28 -37.05
N ARG A 281 -6.85 -11.93 -36.33
CA ARG A 281 -6.82 -13.40 -36.23
C ARG A 281 -8.15 -13.93 -35.67
N ILE A 282 -8.68 -13.26 -34.64
CA ILE A 282 -9.94 -13.57 -33.99
C ILE A 282 -11.16 -13.40 -34.93
N VAL A 283 -11.20 -12.34 -35.75
CA VAL A 283 -12.28 -12.11 -36.73
C VAL A 283 -12.21 -13.07 -37.93
N THR A 284 -11.00 -13.44 -38.36
CA THR A 284 -10.81 -14.34 -39.52
C THR A 284 -11.23 -15.79 -39.20
N VAL A 285 -11.00 -16.24 -37.96
CA VAL A 285 -11.47 -17.56 -37.47
C VAL A 285 -13.00 -17.60 -37.29
N ASN A 286 -13.63 -16.48 -36.90
CA ASN A 286 -15.10 -16.38 -36.70
C ASN A 286 -15.94 -16.37 -38.00
N ARG A 287 -15.35 -16.11 -39.17
CA ARG A 287 -16.07 -16.18 -40.47
C ARG A 287 -16.18 -17.60 -41.02
N ALA A 288 -15.35 -18.53 -40.53
CA ALA A 288 -15.32 -19.91 -41.03
C ALA A 288 -16.34 -20.82 -40.32
N ASP A 289 -16.61 -20.58 -39.03
CA ASP A 289 -17.50 -21.44 -38.22
C ASP A 289 -18.67 -20.61 -37.67
N GLY A 290 -19.87 -20.88 -38.18
CA GLY A 290 -21.12 -20.20 -37.81
C GLY A 290 -21.26 -20.04 -36.28
N ALA A 291 -21.54 -18.81 -35.87
CA ALA A 291 -21.54 -18.32 -34.50
C ALA A 291 -22.18 -19.29 -33.47
N SER A 292 -21.32 -19.91 -32.66
CA SER A 292 -21.71 -20.64 -31.44
C SER A 292 -20.78 -20.29 -30.26
N GLU A 293 -21.09 -20.84 -29.09
CA GLU A 293 -20.62 -20.54 -27.73
C GLU A 293 -19.13 -20.19 -27.51
N LEU A 294 -18.24 -20.57 -28.41
CA LEU A 294 -16.81 -20.24 -28.38
C LEU A 294 -16.55 -18.73 -28.42
N SER A 295 -17.32 -17.95 -29.18
CA SER A 295 -17.20 -16.48 -29.24
C SER A 295 -17.30 -15.78 -27.87
N ARG A 296 -17.88 -16.44 -26.86
CA ARG A 296 -18.02 -15.93 -25.49
C ARG A 296 -16.83 -16.27 -24.58
N VAL A 297 -16.13 -17.38 -24.81
CA VAL A 297 -14.87 -17.74 -24.11
C VAL A 297 -13.72 -16.89 -24.63
N TRP A 298 -13.76 -16.45 -25.88
CA TRP A 298 -12.67 -15.70 -26.50
C TRP A 298 -12.70 -14.19 -26.22
N PHE A 299 -13.87 -13.60 -25.96
CA PHE A 299 -13.99 -12.22 -25.43
C PHE A 299 -13.32 -12.08 -24.06
N SER A 300 -13.42 -13.14 -23.23
CA SER A 300 -12.73 -13.25 -21.93
C SER A 300 -11.22 -13.09 -22.06
N TYR A 301 -10.63 -13.74 -23.07
CA TYR A 301 -9.18 -13.77 -23.33
C TYR A 301 -8.67 -12.47 -23.97
N ALA A 302 -9.43 -11.89 -24.90
CA ALA A 302 -9.08 -10.61 -25.54
C ALA A 302 -9.08 -9.44 -24.53
N LEU A 303 -10.02 -9.45 -23.59
CA LEU A 303 -10.10 -8.46 -22.52
C LEU A 303 -8.95 -8.62 -21.50
N GLU A 304 -8.66 -9.85 -21.06
CA GLU A 304 -7.50 -10.16 -20.19
C GLU A 304 -6.19 -9.67 -20.79
N LYS A 305 -5.94 -9.96 -22.07
CA LYS A 305 -4.70 -9.58 -22.74
C LYS A 305 -4.57 -8.07 -22.97
N ALA A 306 -5.68 -7.38 -23.21
CA ALA A 306 -5.70 -5.92 -23.34
C ALA A 306 -5.42 -5.21 -22.00
N VAL A 307 -5.92 -5.76 -20.89
CA VAL A 307 -5.62 -5.29 -19.52
C VAL A 307 -4.13 -5.47 -19.21
N ASP A 308 -3.59 -6.67 -19.45
CA ASP A 308 -2.17 -6.97 -19.21
C ASP A 308 -1.21 -6.10 -20.04
N ASP A 309 -1.53 -5.88 -21.32
CA ASP A 309 -0.73 -5.02 -22.20
C ASP A 309 -0.79 -3.55 -21.78
N PHE A 310 -1.93 -3.09 -21.22
CA PHE A 310 -2.06 -1.76 -20.64
C PHE A 310 -1.23 -1.58 -19.37
N GLU A 311 -1.27 -2.52 -18.43
CA GLU A 311 -0.49 -2.44 -17.18
C GLU A 311 1.02 -2.40 -17.46
N ARG A 312 1.48 -3.20 -18.44
CA ARG A 312 2.87 -3.16 -18.93
C ARG A 312 3.24 -1.82 -19.57
N GLY A 313 2.36 -1.26 -20.40
CA GLY A 313 2.57 0.04 -21.04
C GLY A 313 2.60 1.21 -20.05
N TYR A 314 1.68 1.24 -19.09
CA TYR A 314 1.60 2.28 -18.06
C TYR A 314 2.82 2.29 -17.13
N ALA A 315 3.29 1.11 -16.70
CA ALA A 315 4.52 0.99 -15.92
C ALA A 315 5.76 1.56 -16.67
N SER A 316 5.80 1.40 -18.00
CA SER A 316 6.86 1.96 -18.84
C SER A 316 6.81 3.48 -18.94
N VAL A 317 5.62 4.08 -19.09
CA VAL A 317 5.44 5.55 -19.16
C VAL A 317 5.74 6.19 -17.79
N ASP A 318 5.29 5.59 -16.70
CA ASP A 318 5.56 6.06 -15.34
C ASP A 318 7.06 5.92 -14.96
N SER A 319 7.76 4.93 -15.52
CA SER A 319 9.21 4.81 -15.45
C SER A 319 9.95 5.91 -16.23
N LEU A 320 9.49 6.24 -17.45
CA LEU A 320 10.06 7.35 -18.25
C LEU A 320 9.88 8.70 -17.55
N ARG A 321 8.77 8.91 -16.84
CA ARG A 321 8.50 10.11 -16.04
C ARG A 321 9.43 10.28 -14.84
N ARG A 322 9.94 9.18 -14.27
CA ARG A 322 10.80 9.19 -13.07
C ARG A 322 12.30 9.28 -13.35
N ASN A 323 12.76 8.92 -14.56
CA ASN A 323 14.17 8.61 -14.81
C ASN A 323 14.92 9.53 -15.80
N TYR A 324 14.46 10.76 -16.08
CA TYR A 324 15.18 11.68 -16.98
C TYR A 324 15.92 12.83 -16.26
N PRO A 325 17.16 12.63 -15.78
CA PRO A 325 18.17 13.69 -15.73
C PRO A 325 18.92 13.74 -17.07
N ALA A 326 19.23 14.95 -17.53
CA ALA A 326 19.92 15.22 -18.80
C ALA A 326 21.25 14.44 -18.89
N ARG A 327 21.41 13.66 -19.96
CA ARG A 327 22.69 13.08 -20.39
C ARG A 327 22.88 13.23 -21.89
N GLU A 328 24.11 13.53 -22.26
CA GLU A 328 24.61 13.67 -23.63
C GLU A 328 24.79 12.29 -24.28
N SER A 329 24.30 12.13 -25.51
CA SER A 329 24.46 10.93 -26.33
C SER A 329 25.62 11.08 -27.32
N PRO A 330 26.50 10.07 -27.49
CA PRO A 330 27.44 10.01 -28.60
C PRO A 330 26.88 9.21 -29.80
N GLY A 331 27.00 9.81 -30.99
CA GLY A 331 27.35 9.19 -32.28
C GLY A 331 26.49 8.05 -32.85
N VAL A 332 25.58 8.37 -33.76
CA VAL A 332 24.87 7.42 -34.64
C VAL A 332 25.65 7.24 -35.95
N ALA A 333 25.87 5.99 -36.37
CA ALA A 333 26.42 5.60 -37.68
C ALA A 333 25.31 5.43 -38.75
N PRO A 334 25.60 5.56 -40.05
CA PRO A 334 24.57 5.68 -41.09
C PRO A 334 23.97 4.34 -41.56
N ALA A 335 22.76 4.46 -42.07
CA ALA A 335 21.85 3.41 -42.52
C ALA A 335 22.36 2.54 -43.68
N SER A 336 21.96 1.27 -43.67
CA SER A 336 22.07 0.33 -44.80
C SER A 336 20.77 0.28 -45.63
N PRO A 337 20.83 -0.06 -46.94
CA PRO A 337 19.73 0.11 -47.87
C PRO A 337 18.75 -1.07 -47.94
N VAL A 338 17.61 -0.76 -48.57
CA VAL A 338 16.35 -1.50 -48.76
C VAL A 338 16.50 -2.84 -49.52
N PRO A 339 15.61 -3.84 -49.30
CA PRO A 339 15.82 -5.24 -49.71
C PRO A 339 15.34 -5.57 -51.14
N GLY A 340 16.11 -6.42 -51.82
CA GLY A 340 15.73 -7.08 -53.08
C GLY A 340 15.03 -8.44 -52.88
N GLU A 341 14.01 -8.66 -53.71
CA GLU A 341 13.42 -9.90 -54.22
C GLU A 341 13.34 -11.16 -53.32
N ARG A 342 12.10 -11.48 -52.89
CA ARG A 342 11.73 -12.76 -52.27
C ARG A 342 11.49 -13.83 -53.34
N ALA A 343 12.42 -14.77 -53.48
CA ALA A 343 12.13 -16.10 -54.02
C ALA A 343 11.36 -16.95 -52.99
N ALA A 344 10.46 -17.80 -53.47
CA ALA A 344 9.61 -18.68 -52.65
C ALA A 344 10.47 -19.60 -51.76
N ARG A 345 10.40 -19.40 -50.43
CA ARG A 345 11.03 -20.29 -49.45
C ARG A 345 10.17 -21.55 -49.26
N PRO A 346 10.77 -22.74 -49.26
CA PRO A 346 10.08 -23.96 -48.88
C PRO A 346 9.61 -23.85 -47.42
N MET A 347 8.45 -24.43 -47.14
CA MET A 347 7.79 -24.46 -45.85
C MET A 347 8.62 -25.27 -44.84
N THR A 348 9.64 -24.64 -44.25
CA THR A 348 10.32 -25.15 -43.05
C THR A 348 9.38 -24.98 -41.87
N LEU A 349 9.19 -26.06 -41.09
CA LEU A 349 8.47 -26.03 -39.81
C LEU A 349 8.94 -24.82 -38.98
N ASP A 350 7.96 -24.11 -38.41
CA ASP A 350 8.16 -22.87 -37.68
C ASP A 350 9.23 -23.05 -36.57
N PRO A 351 10.31 -22.24 -36.54
CA PRO A 351 11.34 -22.32 -35.50
C PRO A 351 10.81 -22.09 -34.07
N ASP A 352 9.52 -21.74 -33.91
CA ASP A 352 8.86 -21.53 -32.62
C ASP A 352 8.39 -22.80 -31.89
N VAL A 353 8.45 -24.00 -32.48
CA VAL A 353 7.99 -25.23 -31.80
C VAL A 353 8.79 -25.54 -30.52
N PRO A 354 10.14 -25.47 -30.49
CA PRO A 354 10.90 -25.65 -29.25
C PRO A 354 10.63 -24.56 -28.20
N ALA A 355 10.37 -23.32 -28.63
CA ALA A 355 10.02 -22.22 -27.73
C ALA A 355 8.60 -22.38 -27.16
N LEU A 356 7.66 -22.93 -27.94
CA LEU A 356 6.32 -23.29 -27.46
C LEU A 356 6.37 -24.47 -26.50
N ALA A 357 7.11 -25.53 -26.81
CA ALA A 357 7.28 -26.68 -25.91
C ALA A 357 7.90 -26.27 -24.57
N ARG A 358 8.89 -25.35 -24.58
CA ARG A 358 9.47 -24.78 -23.36
C ARG A 358 8.43 -24.00 -22.54
N ARG A 359 7.66 -23.11 -23.18
CA ARG A 359 6.59 -22.34 -22.52
C ARG A 359 5.50 -23.23 -21.92
N ILE A 360 5.12 -24.31 -22.62
CA ILE A 360 4.15 -25.28 -22.11
C ILE A 360 4.74 -26.01 -20.90
N GLY A 361 6.02 -26.43 -20.96
CA GLY A 361 6.71 -27.04 -19.83
C GLY A 361 6.77 -26.13 -18.60
N GLU A 362 7.15 -24.87 -18.80
CA GLU A 362 7.16 -23.84 -17.77
C GLU A 362 5.75 -23.63 -17.17
N GLU A 363 4.70 -23.53 -17.99
CA GLU A 363 3.34 -23.33 -17.48
C GLU A 363 2.82 -24.53 -16.68
N VAL A 364 3.17 -25.76 -17.09
CA VAL A 364 2.82 -26.98 -16.33
C VAL A 364 3.51 -26.99 -14.98
N GLU A 365 4.80 -26.64 -14.93
CA GLU A 365 5.54 -26.51 -13.67
C GLU A 365 4.91 -25.43 -12.78
N TRP A 366 4.63 -24.25 -13.33
CA TRP A 366 3.99 -23.17 -12.59
C TRP A 366 2.59 -23.51 -12.11
N SER A 367 1.82 -24.26 -12.87
CA SER A 367 0.51 -24.76 -12.42
C SER A 367 0.64 -25.66 -11.19
N ARG A 368 1.66 -26.52 -11.14
CA ARG A 368 1.96 -27.36 -9.97
C ARG A 368 2.40 -26.51 -8.77
N VAL A 369 3.28 -25.53 -8.98
CA VAL A 369 3.72 -24.60 -7.92
C VAL A 369 2.53 -23.81 -7.36
N ARG A 370 1.69 -23.21 -8.21
CA ARG A 370 0.50 -22.47 -7.81
C ARG A 370 -0.46 -23.33 -6.98
N ALA A 371 -0.70 -24.58 -7.41
CA ALA A 371 -1.53 -25.52 -6.65
C ALA A 371 -0.92 -25.86 -5.28
N GLY A 372 0.40 -26.06 -5.22
CA GLY A 372 1.12 -26.33 -3.98
C GLY A 372 1.09 -25.17 -2.98
N VAL A 373 1.31 -23.94 -3.47
CA VAL A 373 1.23 -22.71 -2.66
C VAL A 373 -0.19 -22.45 -2.20
N LEU A 374 -1.20 -22.62 -3.06
CA LEU A 374 -2.61 -22.51 -2.66
C LEU A 374 -2.93 -23.50 -1.53
N ALA A 375 -2.48 -24.75 -1.64
CA ALA A 375 -2.68 -25.74 -0.60
C ALA A 375 -1.98 -25.36 0.73
N ALA A 376 -0.80 -24.74 0.67
CA ALA A 376 -0.11 -24.23 1.87
C ALA A 376 -0.91 -23.11 2.54
N CYS A 377 -1.36 -22.14 1.75
CA CYS A 377 -2.21 -21.04 2.18
C CYS A 377 -3.54 -21.52 2.81
N THR A 378 -4.18 -22.55 2.23
CA THR A 378 -5.39 -23.16 2.79
C THR A 378 -5.13 -23.86 4.13
N ARG A 379 -4.02 -24.61 4.26
CA ARG A 379 -3.64 -25.26 5.53
C ARG A 379 -3.38 -24.24 6.62
N LEU A 380 -2.60 -23.20 6.31
CA LEU A 380 -2.32 -22.10 7.22
C LEU A 380 -3.62 -21.43 7.65
N SER A 381 -4.48 -21.04 6.70
CA SER A 381 -5.76 -20.37 7.02
C SER A 381 -6.64 -21.22 7.94
N SER A 382 -6.74 -22.52 7.65
CA SER A 382 -7.54 -23.45 8.45
C SER A 382 -7.00 -23.63 9.87
N ALA A 383 -5.68 -23.71 10.04
CA ALA A 383 -5.06 -23.83 11.34
C ALA A 383 -5.29 -22.58 12.19
N VAL A 384 -5.11 -21.39 11.60
CA VAL A 384 -5.31 -20.11 12.29
C VAL A 384 -6.78 -19.90 12.69
N ALA A 385 -7.72 -20.15 11.79
CA ALA A 385 -9.15 -20.05 12.09
C ALA A 385 -9.60 -21.04 13.18
N ALA A 386 -8.87 -22.14 13.38
CA ALA A 386 -9.11 -23.11 14.44
C ALA A 386 -8.34 -22.82 15.74
N GLY A 387 -7.45 -21.83 15.77
CA GLY A 387 -6.55 -21.58 16.90
C GLY A 387 -5.52 -22.70 17.12
N ASP A 388 -5.23 -23.49 16.09
CA ASP A 388 -4.34 -24.66 16.15
C ASP A 388 -2.90 -24.25 15.87
N ALA A 389 -2.18 -23.90 16.94
CA ALA A 389 -0.80 -23.42 16.92
C ALA A 389 0.17 -24.43 16.28
N ASP A 390 0.05 -25.71 16.62
CA ASP A 390 0.97 -26.75 16.13
C ASP A 390 0.82 -26.95 14.62
N ARG A 391 -0.43 -27.07 14.14
CA ARG A 391 -0.72 -27.22 12.71
C ARG A 391 -0.37 -25.96 11.91
N TYR A 392 -0.49 -24.79 12.53
CA TYR A 392 0.00 -23.55 11.92
C TYR A 392 1.52 -23.62 11.72
N LEU A 393 2.29 -24.01 12.74
CA LEU A 393 3.76 -24.12 12.66
C LEU A 393 4.24 -25.18 11.65
N GLU A 394 3.46 -26.24 11.40
CA GLU A 394 3.73 -27.19 10.30
C GLU A 394 3.68 -26.55 8.92
N SER A 395 2.92 -25.45 8.77
CA SER A 395 2.76 -24.71 7.52
C SER A 395 3.83 -23.62 7.31
N VAL A 396 4.76 -23.47 8.25
CA VAL A 396 5.80 -22.43 8.28
C VAL A 396 7.18 -23.04 8.01
N ASP A 397 8.02 -22.38 7.22
CA ASP A 397 9.44 -22.72 7.08
C ASP A 397 10.24 -22.14 8.23
N ARG A 398 10.78 -23.01 9.07
CA ARG A 398 11.53 -22.67 10.29
C ARG A 398 13.05 -22.69 10.09
N ALA A 399 13.53 -22.69 8.84
CA ALA A 399 14.97 -22.71 8.57
C ALA A 399 15.71 -21.45 9.05
N ASN A 400 15.02 -20.32 9.16
CA ASN A 400 15.58 -19.09 9.73
C ASN A 400 15.19 -18.99 11.22
N PRO A 401 16.14 -18.98 12.18
CA PRO A 401 15.84 -18.98 13.60
C PRO A 401 15.13 -17.72 14.10
N PHE A 402 15.40 -16.55 13.51
CA PHE A 402 14.69 -15.32 13.86
C PHE A 402 13.23 -15.38 13.44
N PHE A 403 12.98 -15.89 12.22
CA PHE A 403 11.62 -16.09 11.75
C PHE A 403 10.91 -17.20 12.53
N GLU A 404 11.59 -18.30 12.88
CA GLU A 404 11.01 -19.33 13.75
C GLU A 404 10.57 -18.75 15.10
N ALA A 405 11.40 -17.96 15.77
CA ALA A 405 11.04 -17.31 17.03
C ALA A 405 9.80 -16.41 16.88
N GLU A 406 9.74 -15.60 15.82
CA GLU A 406 8.57 -14.76 15.51
C GLU A 406 7.30 -15.60 15.32
N GLN A 407 7.38 -16.69 14.56
CA GLN A 407 6.21 -17.53 14.28
C GLN A 407 5.78 -18.36 15.50
N LEU A 408 6.70 -18.70 16.42
CA LEU A 408 6.36 -19.31 17.70
C LEU A 408 5.54 -18.36 18.59
N ASP A 409 5.90 -17.08 18.66
CA ASP A 409 5.14 -16.11 19.44
C ASP A 409 3.82 -15.73 18.75
N TRP A 410 3.83 -15.66 17.42
CA TRP A 410 2.60 -15.51 16.62
C TRP A 410 1.63 -16.69 16.86
N ALA A 411 2.16 -17.92 16.94
CA ALA A 411 1.38 -19.13 17.27
C ALA A 411 0.76 -19.06 18.68
N LYS A 412 1.48 -18.49 19.66
CA LYS A 412 0.93 -18.23 21.01
C LYS A 412 -0.21 -17.21 20.97
N ASP A 413 -0.09 -16.15 20.17
CA ASP A 413 -1.16 -15.15 20.04
C ASP A 413 -2.44 -15.80 19.51
N ILE A 414 -2.38 -16.57 18.41
CA ILE A 414 -3.58 -17.22 17.85
C ILE A 414 -4.21 -18.27 18.78
N ALA A 415 -3.40 -18.96 19.60
CA ALA A 415 -3.91 -19.91 20.59
C ALA A 415 -4.63 -19.18 21.74
N SER A 416 -4.12 -18.00 22.13
CA SER A 416 -4.72 -17.19 23.20
C SER A 416 -5.91 -16.34 22.72
N ARG A 417 -5.91 -15.93 21.45
CA ARG A 417 -6.83 -14.98 20.82
C ARG A 417 -7.12 -15.43 19.39
N THR A 418 -7.84 -16.53 19.26
CA THR A 418 -8.19 -17.10 17.96
C THR A 418 -9.02 -16.11 17.14
N PRO A 419 -8.61 -15.77 15.90
CA PRO A 419 -9.43 -14.95 15.01
C PRO A 419 -10.78 -15.61 14.72
N GLU A 420 -11.86 -14.82 14.66
CA GLU A 420 -13.19 -15.31 14.27
C GLU A 420 -13.23 -15.68 12.79
N ARG A 421 -12.44 -14.98 11.98
CA ARG A 421 -12.25 -15.24 10.55
C ARG A 421 -10.79 -15.00 10.21
N PHE A 422 -10.25 -15.86 9.35
CA PHE A 422 -8.89 -15.71 8.84
C PHE A 422 -8.78 -16.35 7.46
N GLU A 423 -8.30 -15.59 6.48
CA GLU A 423 -8.01 -16.07 5.13
C GLU A 423 -6.63 -15.56 4.71
N PHE A 424 -5.78 -16.48 4.25
CA PHE A 424 -4.48 -16.20 3.66
C PHE A 424 -4.53 -16.73 2.23
N THR A 425 -4.59 -15.85 1.23
CA THR A 425 -4.87 -16.23 -0.16
C THR A 425 -3.81 -15.70 -1.10
N PRO A 426 -3.19 -16.55 -1.95
CA PRO A 426 -2.29 -16.09 -3.00
C PRO A 426 -3.08 -15.39 -4.12
N ILE A 427 -2.57 -14.27 -4.62
CA ILE A 427 -3.15 -13.54 -5.75
C ILE A 427 -2.50 -14.03 -7.04
N PHE A 428 -3.25 -14.79 -7.82
CA PHE A 428 -2.81 -15.27 -9.13
C PHE A 428 -3.15 -14.24 -10.22
N GLY A 429 -2.14 -13.84 -11.00
CA GLY A 429 -2.27 -12.83 -12.05
C GLY A 429 -0.95 -12.10 -12.29
N ILE A 430 -0.13 -11.99 -11.26
CA ILE A 430 1.27 -11.57 -11.36
C ILE A 430 2.12 -12.83 -11.59
N ALA A 431 3.06 -12.76 -12.53
CA ALA A 431 3.99 -13.87 -12.76
C ALA A 431 4.81 -14.09 -11.49
N PRO A 432 4.78 -15.30 -10.90
CA PRO A 432 5.61 -15.61 -9.74
C PRO A 432 7.09 -15.48 -10.11
N ALA A 433 7.92 -15.12 -9.13
CA ALA A 433 9.36 -15.09 -9.29
C ALA A 433 9.98 -16.27 -8.53
N THR A 434 10.87 -17.01 -9.21
CA THR A 434 11.71 -18.02 -8.56
C THR A 434 13.03 -17.39 -8.13
N ARG A 435 13.49 -17.68 -6.93
CA ARG A 435 14.83 -17.32 -6.46
C ARG A 435 15.84 -18.44 -6.75
N PRO A 436 17.16 -18.13 -6.75
CA PRO A 436 18.20 -19.14 -7.00
C PRO A 436 18.20 -20.32 -6.03
N ASP A 437 17.63 -20.17 -4.84
CA ASP A 437 17.51 -21.21 -3.81
C ASP A 437 16.27 -22.11 -3.99
N GLY A 438 15.51 -21.93 -5.08
CA GLY A 438 14.29 -22.68 -5.38
C GLY A 438 13.04 -22.18 -4.65
N SER A 439 13.16 -21.13 -3.84
CA SER A 439 12.00 -20.48 -3.23
C SER A 439 11.21 -19.67 -4.26
N VAL A 440 9.91 -19.49 -4.01
CA VAL A 440 8.98 -18.80 -4.93
C VAL A 440 8.25 -17.68 -4.24
N GLU A 441 8.03 -16.61 -4.98
CA GLU A 441 7.39 -15.39 -4.49
C GLU A 441 5.98 -15.24 -5.05
N PHE A 442 5.03 -14.97 -4.16
CA PHE A 442 3.65 -14.65 -4.53
C PHE A 442 3.19 -13.40 -3.77
N THR A 443 2.41 -12.54 -4.43
CA THR A 443 1.60 -11.57 -3.69
C THR A 443 0.49 -12.34 -2.98
N VAL A 444 0.31 -12.08 -1.70
CA VAL A 444 -0.75 -12.69 -0.89
C VAL A 444 -1.62 -11.58 -0.33
N ARG A 445 -2.92 -11.86 -0.20
CA ARG A 445 -3.86 -11.09 0.61
C ARG A 445 -4.15 -11.89 1.86
N VAL A 446 -3.99 -11.24 3.01
CA VAL A 446 -4.37 -11.81 4.30
C VAL A 446 -5.48 -10.96 4.88
N SER A 447 -6.64 -11.55 5.15
CA SER A 447 -7.78 -10.90 5.81
C SER A 447 -8.11 -11.63 7.10
N TRP A 448 -8.40 -10.89 8.16
CA TRP A 448 -8.79 -11.49 9.43
C TRP A 448 -9.70 -10.58 10.25
N THR A 449 -10.46 -11.20 11.15
CA THR A 449 -11.33 -10.54 12.12
C THR A 449 -10.99 -11.09 13.49
N MET A 450 -10.52 -10.22 14.38
CA MET A 450 -10.23 -10.56 15.77
C MET A 450 -11.50 -10.41 16.61
N PRO A 451 -11.72 -11.28 17.61
CA PRO A 451 -12.88 -11.17 18.49
C PRO A 451 -12.89 -9.84 19.27
N THR A 452 -14.07 -9.37 19.65
CA THR A 452 -14.26 -8.12 20.42
C THR A 452 -13.91 -8.24 21.91
N THR A 453 -13.16 -9.26 22.32
CA THR A 453 -12.83 -9.54 23.73
C THR A 453 -11.70 -8.65 24.29
N GLY A 454 -11.39 -7.54 23.64
CA GLY A 454 -10.45 -6.52 24.14
C GLY A 454 -11.06 -5.61 25.22
N PRO A 455 -10.28 -4.70 25.83
CA PRO A 455 -10.81 -3.69 26.74
C PRO A 455 -12.02 -3.02 26.10
N ALA A 456 -13.11 -2.94 26.85
CA ALA A 456 -14.42 -2.48 26.36
C ALA A 456 -14.25 -1.23 25.47
N ASN A 457 -14.81 -1.27 24.25
CA ASN A 457 -14.82 -0.22 23.22
C ASN A 457 -13.85 -0.36 22.03
N VAL A 458 -13.16 -1.48 21.82
CA VAL A 458 -12.54 -1.72 20.50
C VAL A 458 -13.61 -2.33 19.57
N PRO A 459 -14.11 -1.60 18.56
CA PRO A 459 -15.09 -2.17 17.62
C PRO A 459 -14.53 -3.41 16.95
N GLU A 460 -15.41 -4.33 16.53
CA GLU A 460 -15.04 -5.42 15.64
C GLU A 460 -14.31 -4.81 14.44
N ARG A 461 -13.05 -5.19 14.25
CA ARG A 461 -12.24 -4.70 13.14
C ARG A 461 -11.81 -5.89 12.30
N SER A 462 -12.56 -6.10 11.22
CA SER A 462 -12.03 -6.82 10.07
C SER A 462 -10.93 -5.96 9.45
N THR A 463 -9.81 -6.57 9.14
CA THR A 463 -8.70 -5.91 8.43
C THR A 463 -8.16 -6.84 7.34
N ALA A 464 -7.45 -6.26 6.38
CA ALA A 464 -6.75 -7.00 5.35
C ALA A 464 -5.45 -6.30 4.98
N VAL A 465 -4.44 -7.10 4.65
CA VAL A 465 -3.15 -6.63 4.15
C VAL A 465 -2.77 -7.39 2.88
N GLU A 466 -1.97 -6.75 2.04
CA GLU A 466 -1.34 -7.38 0.90
C GLU A 466 0.16 -7.17 0.97
N PHE A 467 0.93 -8.23 0.73
CA PHE A 467 2.38 -8.17 0.67
C PHE A 467 2.92 -9.31 -0.19
N ARG A 468 4.20 -9.23 -0.57
CA ARG A 468 4.90 -10.33 -1.26
C ARG A 468 5.38 -11.33 -0.22
N ALA A 469 4.87 -12.54 -0.28
CA ALA A 469 5.26 -13.65 0.58
C ALA A 469 6.25 -14.57 -0.14
N MET A 470 7.13 -15.18 0.65
CA MET A 470 8.03 -16.24 0.23
C MET A 470 7.45 -17.60 0.59
N PHE A 471 7.61 -18.56 -0.31
CA PHE A 471 7.31 -19.97 -0.06
C PHE A 471 8.50 -20.85 -0.42
N THR A 472 8.73 -21.87 0.39
CA THR A 472 9.79 -22.86 0.16
C THR A 472 9.20 -24.26 0.15
N GLU A 473 9.68 -25.12 -0.73
CA GLU A 473 9.31 -26.54 -0.73
C GLU A 473 10.22 -27.31 0.25
N ARG A 474 9.59 -28.01 1.20
CA ARG A 474 10.23 -28.89 2.18
C ARG A 474 9.46 -30.20 2.25
N ASP A 475 10.17 -31.31 2.05
CA ASP A 475 9.58 -32.66 2.13
C ASP A 475 8.36 -32.85 1.22
N GLY A 476 8.38 -32.23 0.02
CA GLY A 476 7.28 -32.27 -0.95
C GLY A 476 6.07 -31.40 -0.60
N SER A 477 6.20 -30.50 0.38
CA SER A 477 5.17 -29.56 0.80
C SER A 477 5.67 -28.12 0.77
N TRP A 478 4.88 -27.21 0.21
CA TRP A 478 5.17 -25.78 0.29
C TRP A 478 4.86 -25.25 1.70
N ARG A 479 5.75 -24.42 2.24
CA ARG A 479 5.63 -23.75 3.54
C ARG A 479 5.85 -22.25 3.39
N TYR A 480 5.17 -21.46 4.21
CA TYR A 480 5.32 -20.00 4.25
C TYR A 480 6.64 -19.63 4.93
N ALA A 481 7.46 -18.82 4.27
CA ALA A 481 8.82 -18.47 4.69
C ALA A 481 8.99 -16.96 4.97
N GLY A 482 7.88 -16.29 5.35
CA GLY A 482 7.86 -14.86 5.65
C GLY A 482 7.71 -13.99 4.40
N GLU A 483 8.06 -12.72 4.52
CA GLU A 483 8.01 -11.75 3.42
C GLU A 483 9.15 -11.97 2.42
N ALA A 484 8.83 -11.79 1.14
CA ALA A 484 9.79 -11.78 0.05
C ALA A 484 10.52 -10.41 0.01
N LEU A 485 11.56 -10.31 0.84
CA LEU A 485 12.40 -9.12 0.99
C LEU A 485 13.75 -9.30 0.30
N GLU A 486 14.37 -8.18 -0.08
CA GLU A 486 15.77 -8.08 -0.50
C GLU A 486 16.68 -8.14 0.75
N GLU A 487 17.96 -8.50 0.58
CA GLU A 487 18.92 -8.60 1.67
C GLU A 487 20.18 -7.76 1.45
N LEU A 488 20.59 -7.01 2.47
CA LEU A 488 21.90 -6.39 2.57
C LEU A 488 22.64 -6.98 3.78
N LYS A 489 23.71 -7.72 3.52
CA LYS A 489 24.52 -8.38 4.56
C LYS A 489 25.70 -7.49 4.96
N THR A 490 25.90 -7.37 6.26
CA THR A 490 27.05 -6.68 6.88
C THR A 490 27.70 -7.60 7.91
N SER A 491 28.80 -7.18 8.53
CA SER A 491 29.40 -7.93 9.63
C SER A 491 28.58 -7.89 10.94
N ALA A 492 27.68 -6.91 11.09
CA ALA A 492 26.89 -6.72 12.31
C ALA A 492 25.43 -7.17 12.16
N ALA A 493 24.89 -7.15 10.94
CA ALA A 493 23.49 -7.50 10.69
C ALA A 493 23.22 -7.98 9.26
N VAL A 494 22.13 -8.76 9.13
CA VAL A 494 21.42 -9.02 7.87
C VAL A 494 20.19 -8.12 7.82
N ILE A 495 20.18 -7.16 6.90
CA ILE A 495 19.08 -6.18 6.73
C ILE A 495 18.17 -6.67 5.61
N ARG A 496 16.95 -7.05 5.97
CA ARG A 496 15.89 -7.50 5.07
C ARG A 496 14.96 -6.32 4.78
N TYR A 497 14.72 -5.98 3.52
CA TYR A 497 13.96 -4.78 3.15
C TYR A 497 13.10 -4.96 1.88
N PRO A 498 11.99 -4.21 1.71
CA PRO A 498 11.19 -4.26 0.49
C PRO A 498 11.95 -3.68 -0.70
N LYS A 499 11.75 -4.25 -1.89
CA LYS A 499 12.39 -3.78 -3.12
C LYS A 499 12.16 -2.28 -3.35
N GLY A 500 13.23 -1.54 -3.67
CA GLY A 500 13.19 -0.08 -3.86
C GLY A 500 13.57 0.74 -2.62
N HIS A 501 13.89 0.09 -1.50
CA HIS A 501 14.37 0.72 -0.26
C HIS A 501 15.88 0.54 -0.02
N ASP A 502 16.66 0.37 -1.08
CA ASP A 502 18.11 0.14 -1.01
C ASP A 502 18.86 1.26 -0.28
N ASP A 503 18.47 2.52 -0.48
CA ASP A 503 19.08 3.66 0.18
C ASP A 503 18.83 3.63 1.70
N THR A 504 17.61 3.29 2.12
CA THR A 504 17.27 3.07 3.54
C THR A 504 18.09 1.94 4.13
N ALA A 505 18.22 0.81 3.42
CA ALA A 505 19.04 -0.31 3.89
C ALA A 505 20.52 0.08 4.07
N ARG A 506 21.08 0.91 3.18
CA ARG A 506 22.45 1.43 3.31
C ARG A 506 22.60 2.41 4.48
N ASP A 507 21.64 3.30 4.71
CA ASP A 507 21.62 4.19 5.88
C ASP A 507 21.64 3.37 7.18
N ILE A 508 20.85 2.29 7.24
CA ILE A 508 20.78 1.37 8.37
C ILE A 508 22.10 0.62 8.56
N ALA A 509 22.69 0.10 7.48
CA ALA A 509 23.99 -0.58 7.52
C ALA A 509 25.10 0.32 8.11
N ALA A 510 25.02 1.63 7.89
CA ALA A 510 25.94 2.60 8.46
C ALA A 510 25.57 3.02 9.90
N ALA A 511 24.29 3.04 10.25
CA ALA A 511 23.80 3.46 11.57
C ALA A 511 23.93 2.36 12.64
N PHE A 512 23.54 1.13 12.30
CA PHE A 512 23.38 0.04 13.27
C PHE A 512 24.66 -0.30 14.04
N PRO A 513 25.86 -0.45 13.42
CA PRO A 513 27.08 -0.74 14.17
C PRO A 513 27.44 0.30 15.22
N ARG A 514 27.07 1.57 14.99
CA ARG A 514 27.29 2.66 15.95
C ARG A 514 26.34 2.57 17.14
N ALA A 515 25.05 2.31 16.87
CA ALA A 515 24.05 2.08 17.90
C ALA A 515 24.43 0.87 18.76
N LYS A 516 24.67 -0.28 18.11
CA LYS A 516 25.06 -1.54 18.75
C LYS A 516 26.22 -1.37 19.72
N ARG A 517 27.35 -0.79 19.28
CA ARG A 517 28.51 -0.56 20.15
C ARG A 517 28.16 0.32 21.36
N HIS A 518 27.42 1.39 21.15
CA HIS A 518 27.03 2.29 22.25
C HIS A 518 26.18 1.58 23.30
N VAL A 519 25.22 0.76 22.85
CA VAL A 519 24.36 -0.01 23.75
C VAL A 519 25.15 -1.11 24.46
N ASP A 520 25.96 -1.88 23.74
CA ASP A 520 26.83 -2.92 24.33
C ASP A 520 27.71 -2.33 25.46
N GLU A 521 28.36 -1.18 25.21
CA GLU A 521 29.12 -0.44 26.23
C GLU A 521 28.25 0.11 27.38
N GLY A 522 27.03 0.53 27.08
CA GLY A 522 26.05 1.03 28.05
C GLY A 522 25.58 -0.05 29.03
N PHE A 523 25.40 -1.26 28.53
CA PHE A 523 24.95 -2.42 29.29
C PHE A 523 26.11 -3.24 29.87
N GLY A 524 27.34 -3.03 29.41
CA GLY A 524 28.50 -3.83 29.81
C GLY A 524 28.41 -5.26 29.24
N LEU A 525 27.86 -5.40 28.04
CA LEU A 525 27.67 -6.66 27.34
C LEU A 525 28.55 -6.72 26.08
N ALA A 526 28.79 -7.92 25.59
CA ALA A 526 29.44 -8.19 24.31
C ALA A 526 28.59 -9.21 23.56
N ILE A 527 27.72 -8.73 22.67
CA ILE A 527 26.79 -9.56 21.90
C ILE A 527 27.39 -9.79 20.53
N ASP A 528 28.05 -10.92 20.30
CA ASP A 528 28.83 -11.13 19.08
C ASP A 528 28.01 -11.65 17.88
N ARG A 529 26.72 -11.92 18.07
CA ARG A 529 25.88 -12.43 16.98
C ARG A 529 25.60 -11.36 15.92
N VAL A 530 25.39 -11.83 14.69
CA VAL A 530 24.86 -11.03 13.59
C VAL A 530 23.35 -10.90 13.78
N GLU A 531 22.85 -9.68 13.93
CA GLU A 531 21.42 -9.44 14.12
C GLU A 531 20.65 -9.52 12.81
N GLN A 532 19.35 -9.83 12.88
CA GLN A 532 18.43 -9.66 11.75
C GLN A 532 17.63 -8.38 11.94
N ILE A 533 17.61 -7.52 10.92
CA ILE A 533 16.80 -6.31 10.87
C ILE A 533 15.81 -6.47 9.72
N THR A 534 14.52 -6.26 9.95
CA THR A 534 13.47 -6.44 8.95
C THR A 534 12.65 -5.16 8.78
N LEU A 535 12.54 -4.67 7.54
CA LEU A 535 11.79 -3.45 7.23
C LEU A 535 10.47 -3.73 6.53
N TYR A 536 9.48 -2.88 6.82
CA TYR A 536 8.13 -2.96 6.25
C TYR A 536 7.71 -1.60 5.66
N ASP A 537 7.10 -1.62 4.49
CA ASP A 537 6.55 -0.42 3.83
C ASP A 537 5.15 -0.02 4.34
N SER A 538 4.50 -0.93 5.07
CA SER A 538 3.15 -0.76 5.62
C SER A 538 3.12 -1.08 7.10
N ARG A 539 2.51 -0.20 7.89
CA ARG A 539 2.22 -0.45 9.31
C ARG A 539 1.32 -1.65 9.51
N ALA A 540 0.33 -1.84 8.65
CA ALA A 540 -0.58 -2.96 8.78
C ALA A 540 0.14 -4.31 8.57
N VAL A 541 1.11 -4.35 7.65
CA VAL A 541 1.96 -5.53 7.46
C VAL A 541 2.86 -5.74 8.68
N LEU A 542 3.56 -4.70 9.17
CA LEU A 542 4.35 -4.79 10.40
C LEU A 542 3.53 -5.32 11.60
N GLN A 543 2.33 -4.80 11.81
CA GLN A 543 1.44 -5.26 12.88
C GLN A 543 1.09 -6.74 12.72
N PHE A 544 0.75 -7.15 11.48
CA PHE A 544 0.43 -8.54 11.16
C PHE A 544 1.60 -9.49 11.45
N THR A 545 2.85 -9.09 11.17
CA THR A 545 4.03 -9.95 11.42
C THR A 545 4.47 -9.99 12.88
N VAL A 546 3.97 -9.09 13.72
CA VAL A 546 4.19 -9.13 15.17
C VAL A 546 3.14 -10.04 15.80
N TYR A 547 1.87 -9.64 15.82
CA TYR A 547 0.76 -10.46 16.29
C TYR A 547 -0.54 -10.09 15.54
N PRO A 548 -1.41 -11.04 15.18
CA PRO A 548 -2.71 -10.74 14.58
C PRO A 548 -3.58 -9.82 15.46
N SER A 549 -3.47 -9.98 16.79
CA SER A 549 -4.19 -9.15 17.75
C SER A 549 -3.61 -7.74 17.90
N MET A 550 -2.38 -7.48 17.44
CA MET A 550 -1.68 -6.20 17.67
C MET A 550 -2.39 -5.00 17.04
N PHE A 551 -3.06 -5.20 15.90
CA PHE A 551 -3.82 -4.15 15.23
C PHE A 551 -5.00 -3.60 16.08
N GLN A 552 -5.51 -4.39 17.04
CA GLN A 552 -6.50 -3.90 18.01
C GLN A 552 -5.86 -3.11 19.14
N THR A 553 -4.65 -3.48 19.56
CA THR A 553 -4.02 -2.95 20.77
C THR A 553 -3.12 -1.76 20.52
N ASP A 554 -2.40 -1.69 19.39
CA ASP A 554 -1.42 -0.63 19.14
C ASP A 554 -1.47 -0.10 17.70
N THR A 555 -2.18 1.03 17.53
CA THR A 555 -2.28 1.73 16.24
C THR A 555 -1.04 2.57 15.90
N THR A 556 -0.10 2.69 16.84
CA THR A 556 1.10 3.53 16.78
C THR A 556 2.40 2.75 16.56
N LEU A 557 2.32 1.41 16.57
CA LEU A 557 3.45 0.52 16.34
C LEU A 557 4.28 0.95 15.11
N SER A 558 5.57 1.06 15.32
CA SER A 558 6.50 1.56 14.30
C SER A 558 7.92 0.98 14.41
N GLY A 559 8.29 0.47 15.59
CA GLY A 559 9.44 -0.40 15.85
C GLY A 559 8.99 -1.59 16.71
N TRP A 560 9.73 -2.70 16.66
CA TRP A 560 9.49 -3.87 17.50
C TRP A 560 10.74 -4.72 17.66
N SER A 561 10.94 -5.28 18.85
CA SER A 561 12.03 -6.19 19.18
C SER A 561 11.63 -7.11 20.33
N GLU A 562 11.82 -8.41 20.18
CA GLU A 562 11.51 -9.44 21.19
C GLU A 562 12.66 -10.47 21.23
N PRO A 563 12.79 -11.25 22.31
CA PRO A 563 13.86 -12.23 22.47
C PRO A 563 13.95 -13.20 21.28
N GLY A 564 15.11 -13.24 20.63
CA GLY A 564 15.39 -14.14 19.50
C GLY A 564 14.70 -13.77 18.18
N GLN A 565 13.93 -12.69 18.12
CA GLN A 565 13.26 -12.21 16.91
C GLN A 565 14.11 -11.18 16.15
N SER A 566 13.74 -10.85 14.91
CA SER A 566 14.37 -9.74 14.20
C SER A 566 13.94 -8.39 14.78
N ILE A 567 14.82 -7.39 14.65
CA ILE A 567 14.50 -5.99 14.94
C ILE A 567 13.68 -5.45 13.76
N LYS A 568 12.44 -5.03 14.01
CA LYS A 568 11.48 -4.64 12.96
C LYS A 568 11.25 -3.14 12.94
N PHE A 569 11.16 -2.55 11.75
CA PHE A 569 10.83 -1.13 11.56
C PHE A 569 9.99 -0.86 10.32
N LEU A 570 9.31 0.29 10.31
CA LEU A 570 8.81 0.87 9.06
C LEU A 570 9.94 1.48 8.24
N THR A 571 9.92 1.33 6.91
CA THR A 571 10.92 1.92 6.01
C THR A 571 10.98 3.45 6.09
N ASN A 572 9.90 4.09 6.53
CA ASN A 572 9.77 5.53 6.72
C ASN A 572 9.81 5.97 8.20
N TYR A 573 10.22 5.10 9.12
CA TYR A 573 10.28 5.40 10.56
C TYR A 573 11.04 6.70 10.84
N THR A 574 12.19 6.86 10.18
CA THR A 574 13.03 8.05 10.26
C THR A 574 13.82 8.23 8.96
N ARG A 575 14.66 9.26 8.89
CA ARG A 575 15.49 9.56 7.71
C ARG A 575 16.94 9.78 8.10
N GLY A 576 17.83 9.26 7.25
CA GLY A 576 19.27 9.43 7.39
C GLY A 576 19.87 8.66 8.57
N GLN A 577 21.18 8.51 8.52
CA GLN A 577 21.95 7.72 9.49
C GLN A 577 21.75 8.18 10.94
N ALA A 578 21.64 9.48 11.21
CA ALA A 578 21.49 10.01 12.56
C ALA A 578 20.16 9.57 13.21
N GLY A 579 19.05 9.70 12.46
CA GLY A 579 17.74 9.25 12.91
C GLY A 579 17.72 7.74 13.15
N TRP A 580 18.28 6.97 12.22
CA TRP A 580 18.38 5.51 12.36
C TRP A 580 19.27 5.11 13.53
N THR A 581 20.35 5.83 13.83
CA THR A 581 21.22 5.51 14.97
C THR A 581 20.46 5.61 16.29
N ALA A 582 19.63 6.65 16.46
CA ALA A 582 18.78 6.79 17.64
C ALA A 582 17.71 5.67 17.71
N ALA A 583 17.04 5.40 16.60
CA ALA A 583 16.01 4.35 16.51
C ALA A 583 16.58 2.96 16.88
N PHE A 584 17.72 2.57 16.30
CA PHE A 584 18.34 1.30 16.64
C PHE A 584 18.91 1.27 18.04
N ALA A 585 19.41 2.38 18.58
CA ALA A 585 19.86 2.39 19.96
C ALA A 585 18.72 2.12 20.95
N HIS A 586 17.48 2.53 20.61
CA HIS A 586 16.29 2.17 21.36
C HIS A 586 15.98 0.66 21.22
N GLU A 587 15.70 0.17 20.01
CA GLU A 587 15.27 -1.24 19.83
C GLU A 587 16.36 -2.26 20.19
N TYR A 588 17.62 -1.92 19.94
CA TYR A 588 18.75 -2.76 20.36
C TYR A 588 19.01 -2.65 21.87
N GLY A 589 18.53 -1.58 22.54
CA GLY A 589 18.43 -1.51 24.00
C GLY A 589 17.51 -2.59 24.56
N HIS A 590 16.40 -2.90 23.88
CA HIS A 590 15.56 -4.06 24.19
C HIS A 590 16.33 -5.37 24.00
N VAL A 591 17.02 -5.54 22.86
CA VAL A 591 17.86 -6.73 22.61
C VAL A 591 18.89 -6.93 23.72
N ALA A 592 19.64 -5.88 24.08
CA ALA A 592 20.63 -5.94 25.14
C ALA A 592 20.01 -6.31 26.50
N THR A 593 18.79 -5.85 26.76
CA THR A 593 18.01 -6.22 27.95
C THR A 593 17.64 -7.70 27.95
N TRP A 594 17.24 -8.26 26.80
CA TRP A 594 16.94 -9.69 26.63
C TRP A 594 18.17 -10.58 26.83
N GLU A 595 19.36 -10.12 26.43
CA GLU A 595 20.62 -10.84 26.62
C GLU A 595 21.07 -10.92 28.09
N ILE A 596 20.52 -10.10 28.98
CA ILE A 596 20.85 -10.17 30.41
C ILE A 596 20.36 -11.49 31.00
N GLY A 597 19.18 -11.98 30.59
CA GLY A 597 18.66 -13.26 31.06
C GLY A 597 17.19 -13.56 30.70
N PRO A 598 16.74 -14.80 30.95
CA PRO A 598 15.48 -15.33 30.45
C PRO A 598 14.22 -14.72 31.09
N HIS A 599 14.35 -14.04 32.23
CA HIS A 599 13.24 -13.38 32.92
C HIS A 599 13.07 -11.91 32.50
N ALA A 600 13.85 -11.42 31.55
CA ALA A 600 13.81 -10.03 31.14
C ALA A 600 12.41 -9.59 30.66
N ALA A 601 11.70 -10.44 29.91
CA ALA A 601 10.34 -10.18 29.45
C ALA A 601 9.30 -10.05 30.59
N SER A 602 9.64 -10.49 31.81
CA SER A 602 8.79 -10.36 33.00
C SER A 602 9.04 -9.07 33.79
N MET A 603 10.03 -8.26 33.39
CA MET A 603 10.27 -6.96 34.03
C MET A 603 9.09 -6.00 33.78
N PRO A 604 8.83 -5.03 34.69
CA PRO A 604 7.83 -4.00 34.44
C PRO A 604 8.09 -3.27 33.12
N TRP A 605 7.03 -3.03 32.34
CA TRP A 605 7.14 -2.42 31.01
C TRP A 605 7.88 -1.07 31.03
N TRP A 606 7.63 -0.23 32.05
CA TRP A 606 8.36 1.04 32.22
C TRP A 606 9.88 0.86 32.44
N VAL A 607 10.33 -0.28 32.97
CA VAL A 607 11.78 -0.57 33.09
C VAL A 607 12.36 -0.85 31.72
N GLN A 608 11.68 -1.70 30.94
CA GLN A 608 12.10 -2.09 29.58
C GLN A 608 12.16 -0.86 28.67
N GLU A 609 11.09 -0.07 28.61
CA GLU A 609 11.06 1.15 27.79
C GLU A 609 12.01 2.22 28.31
N GLY A 610 12.10 2.39 29.63
CA GLY A 610 12.97 3.40 30.21
C GLY A 610 14.45 3.16 29.92
N VAL A 611 14.90 1.90 29.90
CA VAL A 611 16.29 1.57 29.59
C VAL A 611 16.58 1.68 28.08
N ALA A 612 15.62 1.31 27.22
CA ALA A 612 15.71 1.50 25.78
C ALA A 612 15.77 2.99 25.39
N GLU A 613 14.92 3.82 25.99
CA GLU A 613 14.97 5.27 25.83
C GLU A 613 16.32 5.85 26.27
N LEU A 614 16.83 5.43 27.44
CA LEU A 614 18.14 5.88 27.94
C LEU A 614 19.28 5.48 27.00
N ALA A 615 19.21 4.29 26.41
CA ALA A 615 20.19 3.81 25.44
C ALA A 615 20.21 4.66 24.15
N SER A 616 19.07 5.24 23.78
CA SER A 616 18.93 6.07 22.58
C SER A 616 19.25 7.56 22.79
N GLU A 617 19.23 8.02 24.05
CA GLU A 617 19.30 9.44 24.42
C GLU A 617 20.51 10.14 23.78
N ALA A 618 21.68 9.51 23.78
CA ALA A 618 22.93 10.09 23.26
C ALA A 618 22.88 10.50 21.77
N PHE A 619 21.93 9.96 21.01
CA PHE A 619 21.76 10.23 19.58
C PHE A 619 20.61 11.19 19.28
N MET A 620 19.82 11.57 20.28
CA MET A 620 18.68 12.47 20.12
C MET A 620 19.11 13.94 20.09
N ALA A 621 18.36 14.75 19.34
CA ALA A 621 18.46 16.20 19.39
C ALA A 621 18.23 16.69 20.84
N SER A 622 18.93 17.74 21.26
CA SER A 622 18.88 18.24 22.65
C SER A 622 17.47 18.52 23.14
N TRP A 623 16.61 19.09 22.29
CA TRP A 623 15.22 19.38 22.66
C TRP A 623 14.36 18.13 22.84
N LEU A 624 14.68 17.02 22.14
CA LEU A 624 14.01 15.73 22.33
C LEU A 624 14.47 15.07 23.63
N ARG A 625 15.78 15.13 23.94
CA ARG A 625 16.34 14.64 25.21
C ARG A 625 15.68 15.27 26.44
N GLU A 626 15.38 16.57 26.37
CA GLU A 626 14.74 17.28 27.48
C GLU A 626 13.23 17.04 27.61
N ARG A 627 12.59 16.45 26.60
CA ARG A 627 11.13 16.27 26.57
C ARG A 627 10.64 15.37 27.72
N PRO A 628 11.21 14.18 27.98
CA PRO A 628 10.83 13.34 29.12
C PRO A 628 10.88 14.09 30.44
N GLY A 629 12.00 14.77 30.73
CA GLY A 629 12.16 15.53 31.97
C GLY A 629 11.15 16.66 32.11
N ARG A 630 10.84 17.38 31.01
CA ARG A 630 9.82 18.43 31.03
C ARG A 630 8.43 17.86 31.36
N THR A 631 7.99 16.83 30.63
CA THR A 631 6.66 16.24 30.84
C THR A 631 6.51 15.64 32.23
N VAL A 632 7.53 14.94 32.73
CA VAL A 632 7.51 14.37 34.09
C VAL A 632 7.43 15.45 35.16
N ARG A 633 8.18 16.55 35.03
CA ARG A 633 8.10 17.70 35.95
C ARG A 633 6.74 18.39 35.90
N GLU A 634 6.15 18.55 34.72
CA GLU A 634 4.81 19.13 34.56
C GLU A 634 3.73 18.28 35.25
N LEU A 635 3.77 16.95 35.08
CA LEU A 635 2.85 16.03 35.76
C LEU A 635 3.06 16.03 37.27
N ALA A 636 4.33 16.07 37.73
CA ALA A 636 4.65 16.13 39.15
C ALA A 636 4.11 17.40 39.81
N ALA A 637 4.26 18.55 39.15
CA ALA A 637 3.75 19.83 39.64
C ALA A 637 2.22 19.83 39.85
N LYS A 638 1.49 19.01 39.08
CA LYS A 638 0.05 18.84 39.18
C LYS A 638 -0.38 17.72 40.14
N GLY A 639 0.57 16.94 40.65
CA GLY A 639 0.25 15.71 41.41
C GLY A 639 -0.36 14.61 40.55
N GLU A 640 -0.12 14.62 39.23
CA GLU A 640 -0.74 13.73 38.23
C GLU A 640 0.19 12.59 37.77
N LEU A 641 1.36 12.42 38.38
CA LEU A 641 2.25 11.30 38.03
C LEU A 641 1.60 9.95 38.40
N PRO A 642 1.40 9.04 37.43
CA PRO A 642 0.84 7.73 37.72
C PRO A 642 1.74 6.90 38.64
N THR A 643 1.13 5.89 39.26
CA THR A 643 1.84 4.85 40.00
C THR A 643 2.52 3.89 39.02
N TRP A 644 3.59 3.23 39.47
CA TRP A 644 4.36 2.30 38.65
C TRP A 644 3.55 1.08 38.21
N ASP A 645 2.64 0.59 39.06
CA ASP A 645 1.76 -0.55 38.72
C ASP A 645 0.90 -0.28 37.49
N ARG A 646 0.40 0.97 37.33
CA ARG A 646 -0.38 1.38 36.15
C ARG A 646 0.45 1.42 34.86
N LEU A 647 1.77 1.41 34.98
CA LEU A 647 2.74 1.48 33.88
C LEU A 647 3.48 0.15 33.63
N SER A 648 3.14 -0.91 34.38
CA SER A 648 3.96 -2.13 34.41
C SER A 648 3.59 -3.19 33.38
N ASP A 649 2.37 -3.16 32.82
CA ASP A 649 1.91 -4.12 31.81
C ASP A 649 1.41 -3.39 30.56
N TYR A 650 2.12 -3.61 29.44
CA TYR A 650 1.80 -3.10 28.11
C TYR A 650 0.37 -3.40 27.66
N ARG A 651 -0.16 -4.57 28.04
CA ARG A 651 -1.48 -5.04 27.58
C ARG A 651 -2.63 -4.37 28.32
N THR A 652 -2.40 -3.91 29.55
CA THR A 652 -3.46 -3.37 30.42
C THR A 652 -3.32 -1.87 30.69
N VAL A 653 -2.18 -1.26 30.34
CA VAL A 653 -1.98 0.18 30.48
C VAL A 653 -3.04 0.97 29.71
N GLU A 654 -3.58 1.98 30.39
CA GLU A 654 -4.61 2.86 29.83
C GLU A 654 -4.06 3.63 28.63
N ALA A 655 -4.92 3.88 27.64
CA ALA A 655 -4.49 4.43 26.36
C ALA A 655 -3.84 5.82 26.48
N ASP A 656 -4.29 6.64 27.44
CA ASP A 656 -3.73 7.96 27.76
C ASP A 656 -2.38 7.89 28.51
N LEU A 657 -2.10 6.78 29.18
CA LEU A 657 -0.84 6.55 29.90
C LEU A 657 0.23 5.86 29.06
N ARG A 658 -0.07 5.36 27.85
CA ARG A 658 0.86 4.57 27.03
C ARG A 658 2.19 5.22 26.69
N LEU A 659 2.27 6.55 26.70
CA LEU A 659 3.52 7.25 26.47
C LEU A 659 4.39 7.35 27.74
N LEU A 660 3.82 7.15 28.93
CA LEU A 660 4.51 7.38 30.20
C LEU A 660 5.52 6.30 30.58
N PRO A 661 5.40 5.03 30.19
CA PRO A 661 6.47 4.04 30.39
C PRO A 661 7.78 4.49 29.73
N TYR A 662 7.70 5.07 28.53
CA TYR A 662 8.82 5.73 27.86
C TYR A 662 9.32 6.94 28.64
N LEU A 663 8.47 7.95 28.89
CA LEU A 663 8.92 9.23 29.45
C LEU A 663 9.30 9.14 30.94
N GLN A 664 8.44 8.55 31.76
CA GLN A 664 8.65 8.41 33.20
C GLN A 664 9.70 7.36 33.50
N GLY A 665 9.70 6.23 32.78
CA GLY A 665 10.73 5.20 32.88
C GLY A 665 12.11 5.74 32.52
N HIS A 666 12.23 6.45 31.38
CA HIS A 666 13.48 7.11 30.98
C HIS A 666 13.99 8.06 32.06
N HIS A 667 13.12 8.95 32.55
CA HIS A 667 13.51 9.95 33.55
C HIS A 667 13.95 9.31 34.87
N PHE A 668 13.27 8.25 35.34
CA PHE A 668 13.64 7.54 36.56
C PHE A 668 14.96 6.77 36.39
N ILE A 669 15.15 6.04 35.30
CA ILE A 669 16.36 5.25 35.06
C ILE A 669 17.57 6.16 34.80
N GLY A 670 17.37 7.31 34.13
CA GLY A 670 18.39 8.36 34.00
C GLY A 670 18.83 8.89 35.37
N TRP A 671 17.87 9.32 36.21
CA TRP A 671 18.14 9.77 37.58
C TRP A 671 18.85 8.69 38.43
N LEU A 672 18.43 7.43 38.30
CA LEU A 672 19.04 6.30 39.00
C LEU A 672 20.49 6.10 38.54
N SER A 673 20.74 6.19 37.23
CA SER A 673 22.07 6.07 36.63
C SER A 673 23.01 7.18 37.10
N GLU A 674 22.53 8.41 37.18
CA GLU A 674 23.30 9.56 37.68
C GLU A 674 23.66 9.40 39.16
N ARG A 675 22.71 8.91 39.98
CA ARG A 675 22.88 8.85 41.44
C ARG A 675 23.63 7.61 41.92
N ARG A 676 23.42 6.47 41.27
CA ARG A 676 23.96 5.16 41.69
C ARG A 676 25.05 4.63 40.76
N GLY A 677 25.21 5.24 39.59
CA GLY A 677 26.17 4.80 38.56
C GLY A 677 25.62 3.71 37.66
N ARG A 678 26.25 3.59 36.49
CA ARG A 678 25.91 2.62 35.43
C ARG A 678 25.95 1.16 35.93
N ASP A 679 27.02 0.81 36.65
CA ASP A 679 27.23 -0.58 37.10
C ASP A 679 26.14 -1.04 38.08
N ALA A 680 25.72 -0.16 39.00
CA ALA A 680 24.66 -0.46 39.94
C ALA A 680 23.31 -0.65 39.23
N ARG A 681 22.99 0.20 38.23
CA ARG A 681 21.81 0.01 37.38
C ARG A 681 21.87 -1.31 36.62
N ASN A 682 23.00 -1.65 35.98
CA ASN A 682 23.12 -2.89 35.22
C ASN A 682 23.04 -4.13 36.13
N ARG A 683 23.56 -4.05 37.37
CA ARG A 683 23.34 -5.08 38.39
C ARG A 683 21.85 -5.23 38.75
N TRP A 684 21.14 -4.12 38.94
CA TRP A 684 19.70 -4.12 39.22
C TRP A 684 18.89 -4.76 38.09
N LEU A 685 19.17 -4.42 36.84
CA LEU A 685 18.58 -5.10 35.67
C LEU A 685 18.93 -6.60 35.66
N GLY A 686 20.19 -6.95 35.95
CA GLY A 686 20.66 -8.33 36.12
C GLY A 686 19.85 -9.15 37.12
N LEU A 687 19.55 -8.58 38.28
CA LEU A 687 18.78 -9.27 39.33
C LEU A 687 17.36 -9.60 38.86
N MET A 688 16.71 -8.72 38.10
CA MET A 688 15.38 -8.99 37.55
C MET A 688 15.43 -9.94 36.36
N ALA A 689 16.26 -9.65 35.36
CA ALA A 689 16.28 -10.37 34.09
C ALA A 689 16.95 -11.74 34.16
N ARG A 690 18.05 -11.87 34.90
CA ARG A 690 18.79 -13.14 35.02
C ARG A 690 18.30 -13.98 36.18
N ASP A 691 18.11 -13.36 37.33
CA ASP A 691 17.82 -14.08 38.57
C ASP A 691 16.30 -14.16 38.85
N GLY A 692 15.46 -13.49 38.05
CA GLY A 692 14.00 -13.53 38.16
C GLY A 692 13.46 -12.82 39.40
N LYS A 693 14.25 -11.95 40.05
CA LYS A 693 13.84 -11.31 41.30
C LYS A 693 12.74 -10.28 41.07
N PRO A 694 11.72 -10.22 41.95
CA PRO A 694 10.76 -9.14 41.96
C PRO A 694 11.45 -7.77 42.10
N LEU A 695 10.78 -6.72 41.60
CA LEU A 695 11.29 -5.34 41.60
C LEU A 695 11.83 -4.90 42.97
N ASP A 696 11.07 -5.12 44.04
CA ASP A 696 11.45 -4.71 45.40
C ASP A 696 12.71 -5.43 45.90
N GLU A 697 12.79 -6.74 45.69
CA GLU A 697 13.94 -7.55 46.10
C GLU A 697 15.19 -7.18 45.30
N ALA A 698 15.07 -7.03 43.97
CA ALA A 698 16.15 -6.60 43.11
C ALA A 698 16.66 -5.21 43.52
N THR A 699 15.74 -4.30 43.87
CA THR A 699 16.07 -2.93 44.29
C THR A 699 16.79 -2.91 45.63
N LEU A 700 16.26 -3.61 46.62
CA LEU A 700 16.87 -3.74 47.95
C LEU A 700 18.28 -4.31 47.85
N GLU A 701 18.46 -5.35 47.04
CA GLU A 701 19.77 -5.96 46.86
C GLU A 701 20.75 -5.08 46.06
N ALA A 702 20.29 -4.40 45.01
CA ALA A 702 21.12 -3.56 44.16
C ALA A 702 21.60 -2.29 44.88
N PHE A 703 20.71 -1.66 45.66
CA PHE A 703 20.92 -0.31 46.18
C PHE A 703 20.90 -0.20 47.70
N GLY A 704 20.52 -1.27 48.41
CA GLY A 704 20.46 -1.31 49.87
C GLY A 704 19.22 -0.64 50.47
N GLU A 705 18.20 -0.32 49.66
CA GLU A 705 16.94 0.28 50.11
C GLU A 705 15.74 -0.23 49.29
N PRO A 706 14.53 -0.29 49.86
CA PRO A 706 13.31 -0.66 49.13
C PRO A 706 12.99 0.26 47.95
N PHE A 707 12.27 -0.24 46.94
CA PHE A 707 11.86 0.57 45.79
C PHE A 707 10.95 1.73 46.16
N ALA A 708 10.06 1.56 47.14
CA ALA A 708 9.22 2.65 47.64
C ALA A 708 10.03 3.86 48.13
N ASP A 709 11.20 3.63 48.73
CA ASP A 709 12.08 4.70 49.21
C ASP A 709 12.81 5.39 48.04
N LEU A 710 13.23 4.63 47.02
CA LEU A 710 13.77 5.18 45.78
C LEU A 710 12.74 6.01 45.01
N ASP A 711 11.52 5.52 44.85
CA ASP A 711 10.41 6.25 44.21
C ASP A 711 10.15 7.56 44.94
N LEU A 712 10.02 7.52 46.27
CA LEU A 712 9.80 8.71 47.08
C LEU A 712 10.95 9.73 46.93
N ALA A 713 12.20 9.25 46.93
CA ALA A 713 13.36 10.10 46.71
C ALA A 713 13.36 10.75 45.32
N TRP A 714 13.03 9.99 44.28
CA TRP A 714 12.91 10.49 42.91
C TRP A 714 11.77 11.50 42.76
N ARG A 715 10.56 11.21 43.27
CA ARG A 715 9.41 12.12 43.23
C ARG A 715 9.72 13.45 43.91
N ARG A 716 10.42 13.43 45.06
CA ARG A 716 10.90 14.64 45.74
C ARG A 716 11.89 15.42 44.88
N ALA A 717 12.83 14.74 44.20
CA ALA A 717 13.78 15.38 43.31
C ALA A 717 13.09 16.06 42.13
N VAL A 718 12.10 15.40 41.51
CA VAL A 718 11.28 15.96 40.42
C VAL A 718 10.49 17.19 40.89
N ALA A 719 9.81 17.09 42.04
CA ALA A 719 9.03 18.20 42.60
C ALA A 719 9.91 19.44 42.89
N GLY A 720 11.08 19.23 43.51
CA GLY A 720 12.02 20.32 43.78
C GLY A 720 12.59 20.99 42.52
N GLN A 721 12.67 20.28 41.39
CA GLN A 721 13.01 20.88 40.09
C GLN A 721 11.83 21.64 39.48
N ALA A 722 10.60 21.13 39.63
CA ALA A 722 9.40 21.79 39.14
C ALA A 722 9.19 23.15 39.82
N GLU A 723 9.40 23.24 41.14
CA GLU A 723 9.32 24.51 41.90
C GLU A 723 10.36 25.55 41.44
N LYS A 724 11.60 25.10 41.17
CA LYS A 724 12.65 25.97 40.64
C LYS A 724 12.32 26.52 39.25
N ASN A 725 11.65 25.72 38.41
CA ASN A 725 11.25 26.13 37.06
C ASN A 725 9.97 26.97 37.03
N ALA A 726 9.06 26.78 37.99
CA ALA A 726 7.83 27.56 38.13
C ALA A 726 8.09 28.96 38.71
N SER A 727 9.19 29.12 39.45
CA SER A 727 9.63 30.44 39.89
C SER A 727 10.03 31.26 38.66
N PRO A 728 9.40 32.42 38.37
CA PRO A 728 9.82 33.26 37.26
C PRO A 728 11.32 33.55 37.42
N PRO A 729 12.12 33.53 36.33
CA PRO A 729 13.53 33.88 36.43
C PRO A 729 13.58 35.23 37.12
N GLY A 730 14.10 35.24 38.36
CA GLY A 730 14.05 36.40 39.23
C GLY A 730 14.55 37.57 38.41
N ASN A 731 13.66 38.52 38.14
CA ASN A 731 13.96 39.65 37.29
C ASN A 731 15.22 40.29 37.89
N PRO A 732 16.38 40.26 37.22
CA PRO A 732 17.58 40.83 37.82
C PRO A 732 17.52 42.35 37.86
N TRP A 733 16.44 42.98 37.34
CA TRP A 733 16.26 44.42 37.20
C TRP A 733 14.81 44.88 37.32
#